data_AF-A0A926IDS0-F1
#
_entry.id   AF-A0A926IDS0-F1
#
_cell.length_a   1.000
_cell.length_b   1.000
_cell.length_c   1.000
_cell.angle_alpha   90.00
_cell.angle_beta   90.00
_cell.angle_gamma   90.00
#
_symmetry.space_group_name_H-M   'P 1'
#
loop_
_entity.id
_entity.type
_entity.pdbx_description
1 polymer ?
#
loop_
_entity_poly.entity_id
_entity_poly.type
_entity_poly.pdbx_seq_one_letter_code
_entity_poly.pdbx_strand_id
1 'polypeptide(L)'
;MFKKLRKMLTLGVVASMVLSGCSSAKAPAQNSGQTKPTKQEKEEEAKHEEAPIVIRYGSHVASEEDPYYKDPVTGEYVMDEENRLIKIQALEQLKEEMNVELEFVQYTGDVTEVLLQSVLSGDPICDVARIWTNGQGTILGQNVLQPLDDYVDLLGDNPMPPIYGHYYFIEDSPMGRPLSPLVFNISYLEEVDALKENGKTVYPTDLYKQGKWTWSVFKDYLAKIDAHFANSQAPERPEQRIEAYWTDYTEALVQALHANGSSIYGAKGLEIDTPRTIETVNYIGDLIHTRLLKTTLAEGTSSPVYSDQAGAFERGESVFSNIETWRLSYISPKLAEWGQSIGIIPFPRPDHMAPDDPEYVLSCTPGESFGVLRGVPEEKVGVAIKAVRRYWEICSELYRERDKELGVEEGVDSWFMNTFDVFHPEIGQDMLEIYETTKTPVTELGLTTGVYWPFMSIAGDALYGFGTSDYAIAVEAKKGDIVQKIEEMQTLLSFDQARDNIKPVIEQVEDKALVFEVGVDPQSVDWKTYFTAKDNIDGPLDMTQATFDTSTIDFNKVGDYTEGIRVSMTDSAENTRQSQFKVTLYDPNNTTEPTITLKADYRTLKLDEDTAAINWKNDFVESAFDKDGLDIKATITADLSELDTSTKGTYNVPLTAVDYAGNSVTVIAEVVVE
;
A
#
# COMPACT_ATOMS: atom_id res chain seq x y z
N MET A 1 -28.29 -17.99 -17.35
CA MET A 1 -29.04 -19.21 -16.97
C MET A 1 -28.67 -19.72 -15.56
N PHE A 2 -28.26 -18.83 -14.62
CA PHE A 2 -27.60 -19.19 -13.35
C PHE A 2 -28.42 -18.89 -12.07
N LYS A 3 -29.76 -18.90 -12.13
CA LYS A 3 -30.63 -18.63 -10.95
C LYS A 3 -31.22 -19.87 -10.27
N LYS A 4 -30.79 -21.09 -10.60
CA LYS A 4 -31.44 -22.34 -10.10
C LYS A 4 -30.59 -23.36 -9.34
N LEU A 5 -29.34 -23.08 -8.98
CA LEU A 5 -28.49 -24.06 -8.26
C LEU A 5 -28.19 -23.72 -6.79
N ARG A 6 -29.06 -22.97 -6.10
CA ARG A 6 -28.85 -22.61 -4.68
C ARG A 6 -29.50 -23.56 -3.66
N LYS A 7 -29.86 -24.79 -4.06
CA LYS A 7 -30.43 -25.80 -3.15
C LYS A 7 -29.95 -27.19 -3.52
N MET A 8 -28.81 -27.61 -2.97
CA MET A 8 -28.52 -28.97 -2.50
C MET A 8 -27.04 -29.04 -2.10
N LEU A 9 -26.76 -28.78 -0.82
CA LEU A 9 -25.53 -29.20 -0.16
C LEU A 9 -25.92 -29.68 1.23
N THR A 10 -26.23 -30.97 1.30
CA THR A 10 -26.22 -31.76 2.54
C THR A 10 -24.90 -32.51 2.51
N LEU A 11 -23.89 -32.02 3.23
CA LEU A 11 -22.64 -32.74 3.45
C LEU A 11 -22.93 -34.00 4.28
N GLY A 12 -22.57 -35.17 3.74
CA GLY A 12 -22.55 -36.42 4.47
C GLY A 12 -21.25 -36.55 5.26
N VAL A 13 -21.33 -36.33 6.57
CA VAL A 13 -20.26 -36.63 7.53
C VAL A 13 -20.18 -38.15 7.75
N VAL A 14 -19.04 -38.77 7.49
CA VAL A 14 -18.73 -40.12 7.99
C VAL A 14 -17.89 -39.96 9.26
N ALA A 15 -18.56 -40.05 10.41
CA ALA A 15 -17.94 -40.08 11.73
C ALA A 15 -17.52 -41.52 12.09
N SER A 16 -16.22 -41.74 12.28
CA SER A 16 -15.68 -42.95 12.91
C SER A 16 -15.62 -42.75 14.42
N MET A 17 -16.66 -43.19 15.14
CA MET A 17 -16.68 -43.20 16.60
C MET A 17 -15.80 -44.34 17.14
N VAL A 18 -14.77 -44.01 17.92
CA VAL A 18 -14.12 -44.96 18.85
C VAL A 18 -14.83 -44.85 20.19
N LEU A 19 -15.67 -45.84 20.50
CA LEU A 19 -16.32 -46.01 21.80
C LEU A 19 -15.30 -46.50 22.84
N SER A 20 -15.11 -45.70 23.89
CA SER A 20 -14.45 -46.11 25.13
C SER A 20 -15.44 -46.88 26.02
N GLY A 21 -15.01 -48.03 26.54
CA GLY A 21 -15.76 -48.83 27.52
C GLY A 21 -14.85 -49.27 28.66
N CYS A 22 -15.07 -48.75 29.86
CA CYS A 22 -14.41 -49.15 31.10
C CYS A 22 -14.98 -50.48 31.65
N SER A 23 -14.13 -51.36 32.20
CA SER A 23 -14.48 -52.12 33.43
C SER A 23 -13.25 -52.74 34.15
N SER A 24 -13.05 -52.30 35.40
CA SER A 24 -12.69 -53.04 36.64
C SER A 24 -11.71 -54.23 36.67
N ALA A 25 -10.56 -54.00 37.32
CA ALA A 25 -9.94 -54.69 38.48
C ALA A 25 -9.89 -56.24 38.60
N LYS A 26 -8.66 -56.80 38.69
CA LYS A 26 -8.08 -57.56 39.83
C LYS A 26 -6.72 -58.21 39.49
N ALA A 27 -5.70 -57.99 40.32
CA ALA A 27 -4.50 -58.85 40.45
C ALA A 27 -4.81 -60.06 41.40
N PRO A 28 -3.90 -61.01 41.73
CA PRO A 28 -2.45 -61.18 41.40
C PRO A 28 -2.00 -62.65 41.12
N ALA A 29 -0.70 -62.89 40.83
CA ALA A 29 0.19 -63.91 41.47
C ALA A 29 1.28 -64.57 40.57
N GLN A 30 2.54 -64.25 40.94
CA GLN A 30 3.81 -65.01 41.07
C GLN A 30 4.16 -66.34 40.35
N ASN A 31 5.47 -66.38 39.98
CA ASN A 31 6.45 -67.49 39.90
C ASN A 31 6.30 -68.47 38.72
N SER A 32 7.34 -68.98 38.05
CA SER A 32 8.81 -69.00 38.20
C SER A 32 9.38 -69.79 37.01
N GLY A 33 10.63 -69.53 36.60
CA GLY A 33 11.53 -70.60 36.10
C GLY A 33 12.05 -70.55 34.66
N GLN A 34 13.33 -70.17 34.54
CA GLN A 34 14.38 -70.81 33.71
C GLN A 34 14.32 -70.84 32.17
N THR A 35 15.08 -69.89 31.59
CA THR A 35 16.18 -70.07 30.60
C THR A 35 16.05 -70.98 29.37
N LYS A 36 15.93 -70.30 28.21
CA LYS A 36 16.64 -70.44 26.89
C LYS A 36 16.46 -71.74 26.07
N PRO A 37 16.42 -71.70 24.71
CA PRO A 37 17.33 -70.87 23.90
C PRO A 37 16.82 -70.29 22.54
N THR A 38 17.51 -69.22 22.11
CA THR A 38 17.84 -68.77 20.72
C THR A 38 16.78 -68.38 19.67
N LYS A 39 17.01 -67.15 19.16
CA LYS A 39 16.84 -66.64 17.79
C LYS A 39 15.42 -66.50 17.22
N GLN A 40 14.87 -65.29 17.33
CA GLN A 40 14.73 -64.31 16.25
C GLN A 40 13.74 -63.24 16.74
N GLU A 41 14.26 -62.11 17.23
CA GLU A 41 13.47 -60.89 17.37
C GLU A 41 13.90 -59.96 16.24
N LYS A 42 12.91 -59.57 15.43
CA LYS A 42 12.94 -58.34 14.67
C LYS A 42 13.14 -57.23 15.68
N GLU A 43 14.24 -56.50 15.59
CA GLU A 43 14.30 -55.16 16.13
C GLU A 43 13.26 -54.34 15.33
N GLU A 44 12.13 -54.06 15.97
CA GLU A 44 11.39 -52.84 15.69
C GLU A 44 12.36 -51.69 15.96
N GLU A 45 12.86 -51.07 14.90
CA GLU A 45 13.40 -49.72 14.98
C GLU A 45 12.26 -48.83 15.50
N ALA A 46 12.28 -48.57 16.80
CA ALA A 46 11.60 -47.42 17.35
C ALA A 46 12.20 -46.19 16.65
N LYS A 47 11.46 -45.65 15.66
CA LYS A 47 11.72 -44.32 15.15
C LYS A 47 11.68 -43.38 16.35
N HIS A 48 12.85 -42.89 16.76
CA HIS A 48 12.93 -41.64 17.47
C HIS A 48 12.41 -40.58 16.50
N GLU A 49 11.14 -40.19 16.62
CA GLU A 49 10.66 -38.97 15.99
C GLU A 49 11.44 -37.81 16.62
N GLU A 50 12.39 -37.26 15.87
CA GLU A 50 13.06 -36.02 16.24
C GLU A 50 11.98 -34.93 16.40
N ALA A 51 12.10 -34.11 17.45
CA ALA A 51 11.13 -33.05 17.70
C ALA A 51 11.05 -32.10 16.49
N PRO A 52 9.86 -31.63 16.08
CA PRO A 52 9.72 -30.73 14.96
C PRO A 52 10.55 -29.46 15.14
N ILE A 53 11.09 -28.94 14.04
CA ILE A 53 11.74 -27.63 14.02
C ILE A 53 10.63 -26.57 13.96
N VAL A 54 10.58 -25.69 14.96
CA VAL A 54 9.61 -24.58 14.98
C VAL A 54 10.19 -23.39 14.23
N ILE A 55 9.49 -22.93 13.19
CA ILE A 55 9.77 -21.68 12.48
C ILE A 55 8.74 -20.63 12.94
N ARG A 56 9.23 -19.56 13.56
CA ARG A 56 8.43 -18.38 13.91
C ARG A 56 8.16 -17.61 12.61
N TYR A 57 6.97 -17.79 12.08
CA TYR A 57 6.45 -17.06 10.92
C TYR A 57 5.79 -15.80 11.43
N GLY A 58 6.38 -14.64 11.18
CA GLY A 58 5.78 -13.41 11.65
C GLY A 58 5.12 -12.58 10.54
N SER A 59 4.04 -11.92 10.91
CA SER A 59 3.19 -11.18 9.98
C SER A 59 2.52 -9.99 10.66
N HIS A 60 2.29 -8.95 9.85
CA HIS A 60 1.52 -7.77 10.25
C HIS A 60 0.00 -8.04 10.28
N VAL A 61 -0.44 -9.17 9.70
CA VAL A 61 -1.84 -9.65 9.69
C VAL A 61 -1.90 -11.12 10.14
N ALA A 62 -1.10 -11.51 11.14
CA ALA A 62 -1.07 -12.89 11.63
C ALA A 62 -2.46 -13.36 12.09
N SER A 63 -3.32 -12.47 12.58
CA SER A 63 -4.72 -12.79 12.91
C SER A 63 -5.55 -13.29 11.71
N GLU A 64 -5.21 -12.87 10.49
CA GLU A 64 -5.87 -13.30 9.25
C GLU A 64 -5.16 -14.50 8.63
N GLU A 65 -3.93 -14.81 9.04
CA GLU A 65 -3.12 -15.87 8.46
C GLU A 65 -3.08 -17.15 9.27
N ASP A 66 -3.13 -17.04 10.60
CA ASP A 66 -3.18 -18.17 11.52
C ASP A 66 -4.59 -18.79 11.51
N PRO A 67 -4.75 -20.04 11.00
CA PRO A 67 -6.05 -20.69 10.97
C PRO A 67 -6.58 -21.05 12.37
N TYR A 68 -5.79 -20.89 13.42
CA TYR A 68 -6.21 -21.12 14.81
C TYR A 68 -6.56 -19.83 15.55
N TYR A 69 -6.31 -18.66 14.95
CA TYR A 69 -6.59 -17.38 15.59
C TYR A 69 -8.09 -17.16 15.77
N LYS A 70 -8.45 -16.67 16.96
CA LYS A 70 -9.81 -16.27 17.32
C LYS A 70 -9.81 -14.82 17.76
N ASP A 71 -10.78 -14.06 17.24
CA ASP A 71 -11.00 -12.69 17.68
C ASP A 71 -11.26 -12.70 19.20
N PRO A 72 -10.51 -11.90 19.99
CA PRO A 72 -10.59 -11.94 21.44
C PRO A 72 -11.91 -11.37 22.00
N VAL A 73 -12.65 -10.60 21.19
CA VAL A 73 -13.95 -10.01 21.54
C VAL A 73 -15.09 -10.96 21.20
N THR A 74 -15.10 -11.54 20.00
CA THR A 74 -16.20 -12.41 19.54
C THR A 74 -15.99 -13.89 19.90
N GLY A 75 -14.74 -14.33 20.03
CA GLY A 75 -14.35 -15.73 20.20
C GLY A 75 -14.51 -16.58 18.93
N GLU A 76 -14.85 -15.95 17.80
CA GLU A 76 -14.98 -16.59 16.49
C GLU A 76 -13.65 -16.59 15.75
N TYR A 77 -13.49 -17.53 14.82
CA TYR A 77 -12.33 -17.53 13.93
C TYR A 77 -12.44 -16.34 12.97
N VAL A 78 -11.33 -15.62 12.80
CA VAL A 78 -11.26 -14.50 11.84
C VAL A 78 -11.32 -15.02 10.40
N MET A 79 -10.62 -16.13 10.14
CA MET A 79 -10.61 -16.80 8.84
C MET A 79 -11.90 -17.61 8.63
N ASP A 80 -12.48 -17.51 7.44
CA ASP A 80 -13.64 -18.32 7.07
C ASP A 80 -13.31 -19.82 7.08
N GLU A 81 -14.31 -20.65 7.38
CA GLU A 81 -14.13 -22.08 7.63
C GLU A 81 -13.44 -22.81 6.47
N GLU A 82 -13.75 -22.43 5.22
CA GLU A 82 -13.23 -23.11 4.05
C GLU A 82 -11.72 -22.84 3.88
N ASN A 83 -11.32 -21.56 3.90
CA ASN A 83 -9.90 -21.19 3.85
C ASN A 83 -9.14 -21.70 5.09
N ARG A 84 -9.79 -21.74 6.25
CA ARG A 84 -9.22 -22.26 7.50
C ARG A 84 -8.86 -23.74 7.40
N LEU A 85 -9.75 -24.57 6.85
CA LEU A 85 -9.50 -26.00 6.69
C LEU A 85 -8.37 -26.26 5.68
N ILE A 86 -8.30 -25.48 4.59
CA ILE A 86 -7.20 -25.54 3.62
C ILE A 86 -5.86 -25.25 4.30
N LYS A 87 -5.77 -24.17 5.08
CA LYS A 87 -4.53 -23.80 5.78
C LYS A 87 -4.14 -24.81 6.87
N ILE A 88 -5.11 -25.39 7.59
CA ILE A 88 -4.85 -26.47 8.56
C ILE A 88 -4.24 -27.68 7.84
N GLN A 89 -4.85 -28.11 6.74
CA GLN A 89 -4.34 -29.22 5.93
C GLN A 89 -2.93 -28.93 5.38
N ALA A 90 -2.65 -27.67 4.99
CA ALA A 90 -1.32 -27.27 4.56
C ALA A 90 -0.27 -27.35 5.68
N LEU A 91 -0.62 -26.94 6.90
CA LEU A 91 0.26 -27.06 8.07
C LEU A 91 0.53 -28.52 8.45
N GLU A 92 -0.49 -29.38 8.36
CA GLU A 92 -0.34 -30.83 8.59
C GLU A 92 0.59 -31.47 7.56
N GLN A 93 0.39 -31.17 6.26
CA GLN A 93 1.26 -31.66 5.20
C GLN A 93 2.70 -31.16 5.35
N LEU A 94 2.89 -29.88 5.69
CA LEU A 94 4.22 -29.33 5.94
C LEU A 94 4.94 -30.07 7.07
N LYS A 95 4.22 -30.39 8.15
CA LYS A 95 4.75 -31.16 9.27
C LYS A 95 5.11 -32.58 8.86
N GLU A 96 4.28 -33.25 8.07
CA GLU A 96 4.55 -34.61 7.58
C GLU A 96 5.74 -34.67 6.60
N GLU A 97 5.84 -33.69 5.70
CA GLU A 97 6.88 -33.64 4.66
C GLU A 97 8.24 -33.20 5.20
N MET A 98 8.25 -32.24 6.13
CA MET A 98 9.48 -31.54 6.54
C MET A 98 9.81 -31.64 8.03
N ASN A 99 8.92 -32.21 8.86
CA ASN A 99 9.02 -32.16 10.33
C ASN A 99 9.19 -30.73 10.86
N VAL A 100 8.44 -29.78 10.26
CA VAL A 100 8.44 -28.35 10.62
C VAL A 100 7.06 -27.95 11.13
N GLU A 101 7.03 -27.12 12.17
CA GLU A 101 5.81 -26.43 12.63
C GLU A 101 5.98 -24.93 12.43
N LEU A 102 4.94 -24.26 11.91
CA LEU A 102 4.89 -22.80 11.83
C LEU A 102 4.22 -22.25 13.09
N GLU A 103 4.93 -21.39 13.81
CA GLU A 103 4.39 -20.57 14.89
C GLU A 103 4.09 -19.18 14.33
N PHE A 104 2.81 -18.84 14.24
CA PHE A 104 2.38 -17.53 13.75
C PHE A 104 2.59 -16.46 14.82
N VAL A 105 3.37 -15.43 14.48
CA VAL A 105 3.73 -14.33 15.38
C VAL A 105 3.19 -13.02 14.82
N GLN A 106 2.23 -12.42 15.53
CA GLN A 106 1.80 -11.06 15.21
C GLN A 106 2.87 -10.07 15.66
N TYR A 107 3.38 -9.23 14.76
CA TYR A 107 4.06 -8.02 15.19
C TYR A 107 2.99 -7.00 15.58
N THR A 108 2.85 -6.72 16.87
CA THR A 108 1.89 -5.73 17.38
C THR A 108 2.56 -4.36 17.43
N GLY A 109 2.29 -3.49 16.46
CA GLY A 109 2.84 -2.13 16.41
C GLY A 109 3.30 -1.73 15.01
N ASP A 110 4.03 -0.62 14.92
CA ASP A 110 4.72 -0.26 13.69
C ASP A 110 5.81 -1.30 13.42
N VAL A 111 5.63 -2.06 12.34
CA VAL A 111 6.55 -3.07 11.80
C VAL A 111 7.97 -2.53 11.62
N THR A 112 8.12 -1.22 11.41
CA THR A 112 9.42 -0.57 11.33
C THR A 112 10.13 -0.52 12.69
N GLU A 113 9.40 -0.49 13.79
CA GLU A 113 9.98 -0.41 15.13
C GLU A 113 10.20 -1.81 15.73
N VAL A 114 9.19 -2.67 15.63
CA VAL A 114 9.17 -3.97 16.35
C VAL A 114 10.24 -4.92 15.83
N LEU A 115 10.43 -5.00 14.50
CA LEU A 115 11.46 -5.87 13.91
C LEU A 115 12.85 -5.42 14.33
N LEU A 116 13.14 -4.11 14.21
CA LEU A 116 14.42 -3.52 14.62
C LEU A 116 14.73 -3.74 16.10
N GLN A 117 13.78 -3.44 16.99
CA GLN A 117 13.93 -3.67 18.43
C GLN A 117 14.28 -5.13 18.75
N SER A 118 13.57 -6.07 18.11
CA SER A 118 13.81 -7.50 18.35
C SER A 118 15.20 -7.94 17.88
N VAL A 119 15.64 -7.48 16.71
CA VAL A 119 16.98 -7.78 16.18
C VAL A 119 18.08 -7.16 17.05
N LEU A 120 17.90 -5.90 17.49
CA LEU A 120 18.84 -5.23 18.38
C LEU A 120 18.93 -5.89 19.77
N SER A 121 17.85 -6.54 20.22
CA SER A 121 17.85 -7.32 21.47
C SER A 121 18.65 -8.63 21.39
N GLY A 122 19.00 -9.07 20.18
CA GLY A 122 19.68 -10.35 19.94
C GLY A 122 18.75 -11.57 19.93
N ASP A 123 17.44 -11.38 20.12
CA ASP A 123 16.40 -12.40 19.96
C ASP A 123 15.33 -11.87 18.98
N PRO A 124 15.51 -12.08 17.67
CA PRO A 124 14.54 -11.60 16.67
C PRO A 124 13.17 -12.21 16.97
N ILE A 125 12.10 -11.42 16.87
CA ILE A 125 10.74 -11.81 17.27
C ILE A 125 10.19 -12.98 16.43
N CYS A 126 10.73 -13.15 15.23
CA CYS A 126 10.42 -14.22 14.30
C CYS A 126 11.68 -14.67 13.56
N ASP A 127 11.59 -15.79 12.84
CA ASP A 127 12.66 -16.22 11.94
C ASP A 127 12.46 -15.62 10.54
N VAL A 128 11.23 -15.65 10.04
CA VAL A 128 10.85 -15.09 8.74
C VAL A 128 9.76 -14.05 8.95
N ALA A 129 9.95 -12.88 8.34
CA ALA A 129 9.02 -11.76 8.40
C ALA A 129 8.32 -11.54 7.08
N ARG A 130 6.98 -11.58 7.09
CA ARG A 130 6.14 -11.13 5.98
C ARG A 130 6.13 -9.61 5.91
N ILE A 131 6.50 -9.09 4.75
CA ILE A 131 6.66 -7.68 4.45
C ILE A 131 5.61 -7.31 3.41
N TRP A 132 4.78 -6.34 3.77
CA TRP A 132 3.69 -5.86 2.91
C TRP A 132 4.25 -5.19 1.66
N THR A 133 3.41 -5.09 0.62
CA THR A 133 3.75 -4.39 -0.62
C THR A 133 4.17 -2.95 -0.32
N ASN A 134 5.32 -2.52 -0.84
CA ASN A 134 5.96 -1.21 -0.61
C ASN A 134 6.64 -1.04 0.76
N GLY A 135 6.57 -2.02 1.65
CA GLY A 135 7.29 -2.00 2.93
C GLY A 135 8.78 -2.32 2.80
N GLN A 136 9.18 -2.96 1.70
CA GLN A 136 10.53 -3.53 1.55
C GLN A 136 11.65 -2.50 1.70
N GLY A 137 11.53 -1.33 1.07
CA GLY A 137 12.55 -0.28 1.17
C GLY A 137 12.72 0.26 2.58
N THR A 138 11.62 0.33 3.33
CA THR A 138 11.63 0.74 4.73
C THR A 138 12.33 -0.29 5.60
N ILE A 139 12.04 -1.58 5.41
CA ILE A 139 12.66 -2.67 6.19
C ILE A 139 14.15 -2.84 5.83
N LEU A 140 14.53 -2.74 4.55
CA LEU A 140 15.94 -2.68 4.14
C LEU A 140 16.65 -1.50 4.81
N GLY A 141 15.96 -0.36 4.88
CA GLY A 141 16.39 0.83 5.57
C GLY A 141 16.64 0.66 7.06
N GLN A 142 16.49 -0.53 7.65
CA GLN A 142 16.80 -0.83 9.06
C GLN A 142 17.96 -1.81 9.20
N ASN A 143 18.43 -2.38 8.09
CA ASN A 143 19.42 -3.45 8.07
C ASN A 143 19.06 -4.65 8.99
N VAL A 144 17.77 -4.94 9.16
CA VAL A 144 17.27 -6.03 10.02
C VAL A 144 17.20 -7.37 9.29
N LEU A 145 17.32 -7.37 7.96
CA LEU A 145 17.33 -8.59 7.15
C LEU A 145 18.77 -9.06 6.95
N GLN A 146 18.96 -10.38 7.03
CA GLN A 146 20.22 -10.98 6.61
C GLN A 146 20.24 -11.18 5.09
N PRO A 147 21.39 -10.99 4.42
CA PRO A 147 21.56 -11.39 3.03
C PRO A 147 21.33 -12.89 2.85
N LEU A 148 20.75 -13.26 1.71
CA LEU A 148 20.37 -14.62 1.33
C LEU A 148 21.22 -15.15 0.17
N ASP A 149 22.38 -14.53 -0.10
CA ASP A 149 23.24 -14.87 -1.23
C ASP A 149 23.72 -16.33 -1.22
N ASP A 150 23.94 -16.90 -0.03
CA ASP A 150 24.31 -18.31 0.14
C ASP A 150 23.14 -19.29 -0.03
N TYR A 151 21.91 -18.76 -0.19
CA TYR A 151 20.67 -19.53 -0.26
C TYR A 151 19.88 -19.29 -1.55
N VAL A 152 20.50 -18.70 -2.59
CA VAL A 152 19.83 -18.38 -3.87
C VAL A 152 19.14 -19.59 -4.50
N ASP A 153 19.76 -20.78 -4.42
CA ASP A 153 19.17 -22.04 -4.91
C ASP A 153 17.87 -22.42 -4.19
N LEU A 154 17.58 -21.82 -3.04
CA LEU A 154 16.36 -22.03 -2.26
C LEU A 154 15.28 -20.97 -2.54
N LEU A 155 15.57 -19.90 -3.30
CA LEU A 155 14.64 -18.80 -3.53
C LEU A 155 13.66 -19.05 -4.69
N GLY A 156 13.90 -20.09 -5.50
CA GLY A 156 13.03 -20.51 -6.60
C GLY A 156 13.68 -20.34 -7.97
N ASP A 157 12.93 -20.66 -9.03
CA ASP A 157 13.46 -20.63 -10.40
C ASP A 157 13.68 -19.20 -10.92
N ASN A 158 12.89 -18.24 -10.41
CA ASN A 158 12.95 -16.84 -10.80
C ASN A 158 12.99 -15.96 -9.54
N PRO A 159 14.08 -15.96 -8.76
CA PRO A 159 14.17 -15.11 -7.58
C PRO A 159 14.21 -13.64 -8.00
N MET A 160 13.78 -12.78 -7.08
CA MET A 160 13.88 -11.33 -7.27
C MET A 160 15.30 -10.93 -7.64
N PRO A 161 15.50 -10.00 -8.60
CA PRO A 161 16.84 -9.52 -8.88
C PRO A 161 17.52 -8.95 -7.63
N PRO A 162 18.86 -9.06 -7.52
CA PRO A 162 19.60 -8.52 -6.39
C PRO A 162 19.29 -7.03 -6.15
N ILE A 163 19.02 -6.68 -4.90
CA ILE A 163 18.77 -5.32 -4.46
C ILE A 163 20.03 -4.84 -3.74
N TYR A 164 20.59 -3.72 -4.19
CA TYR A 164 21.87 -3.20 -3.68
C TYR A 164 23.02 -4.23 -3.75
N GLY A 165 22.96 -5.20 -4.67
CA GLY A 165 23.98 -6.23 -4.88
C GLY A 165 23.75 -7.54 -4.13
N HIS A 166 22.67 -7.67 -3.35
CA HIS A 166 22.39 -8.85 -2.52
C HIS A 166 20.94 -9.34 -2.67
N TYR A 167 20.70 -10.60 -2.35
CA TYR A 167 19.34 -11.15 -2.20
C TYR A 167 18.86 -10.96 -0.76
N TYR A 168 17.67 -10.39 -0.57
CA TYR A 168 17.11 -10.16 0.78
C TYR A 168 15.75 -10.82 1.01
N PHE A 169 15.07 -11.21 -0.06
CA PHE A 169 13.68 -11.62 0.02
C PHE A 169 13.41 -12.94 -0.67
N ILE A 170 12.43 -13.61 -0.13
CA ILE A 170 11.72 -14.76 -0.69
C ILE A 170 10.42 -14.20 -1.28
N GLU A 171 10.15 -14.47 -2.54
CA GLU A 171 8.94 -13.96 -3.22
C GLU A 171 7.71 -14.82 -2.89
N ASP A 172 6.57 -14.15 -2.71
CA ASP A 172 5.27 -14.82 -2.55
C ASP A 172 4.71 -15.34 -3.88
N SER A 173 5.03 -14.68 -5.00
CA SER A 173 4.61 -15.06 -6.34
C SER A 173 5.74 -14.87 -7.37
N PRO A 174 6.46 -15.94 -7.78
CA PRO A 174 7.66 -15.85 -8.62
C PRO A 174 7.40 -15.45 -10.08
N MET A 175 6.14 -15.44 -10.50
CA MET A 175 5.71 -14.89 -11.78
C MET A 175 4.50 -14.01 -11.53
N GLY A 176 4.62 -12.73 -11.83
CA GLY A 176 3.59 -11.76 -11.51
C GLY A 176 2.94 -11.15 -12.74
N ARG A 177 1.91 -10.36 -12.44
CA ARG A 177 1.19 -9.49 -13.36
C ARG A 177 1.52 -8.04 -13.00
N PRO A 178 1.38 -7.09 -13.93
CA PRO A 178 1.49 -5.70 -13.58
C PRO A 178 0.52 -5.31 -12.48
N LEU A 179 0.97 -4.49 -11.53
CA LEU A 179 0.13 -3.96 -10.46
C LEU A 179 -1.07 -3.21 -11.03
N SER A 180 -0.84 -2.43 -12.09
CA SER A 180 -1.83 -1.59 -12.77
C SER A 180 -1.78 -1.84 -14.29
N PRO A 181 -2.35 -2.96 -14.79
CA PRO A 181 -2.33 -3.29 -16.21
C PRO A 181 -3.12 -2.28 -17.05
N LEU A 182 -2.82 -2.20 -18.35
CA LEU A 182 -3.61 -1.42 -19.30
C LEU A 182 -4.92 -2.15 -19.60
N VAL A 183 -6.03 -1.53 -19.22
CA VAL A 183 -7.38 -2.04 -19.42
C VAL A 183 -8.19 -1.12 -20.33
N PHE A 184 -9.25 -1.66 -20.90
CA PHE A 184 -10.15 -0.90 -21.78
C PHE A 184 -11.61 -1.34 -21.66
N ASN A 185 -12.53 -0.43 -21.96
CA ASN A 185 -13.96 -0.73 -22.05
C ASN A 185 -14.28 -1.29 -23.45
N ILE A 186 -14.65 -2.57 -23.53
CA ILE A 186 -14.87 -3.28 -24.80
C ILE A 186 -16.01 -2.63 -25.58
N SER A 187 -17.12 -2.32 -24.91
CA SER A 187 -18.31 -1.74 -25.54
C SER A 187 -18.03 -0.38 -26.17
N TYR A 188 -17.24 0.47 -25.52
CA TYR A 188 -16.85 1.75 -26.09
C TYR A 188 -15.99 1.60 -27.35
N LEU A 189 -15.16 0.57 -27.47
CA LEU A 189 -14.40 0.33 -28.71
C LEU A 189 -15.32 -0.05 -29.89
N GLU A 190 -16.39 -0.81 -29.63
CA GLU A 190 -17.34 -1.24 -30.66
C GLU A 190 -18.19 -0.10 -31.24
N GLU A 191 -18.35 0.99 -30.48
CA GLU A 191 -19.04 2.21 -30.91
C GLU A 191 -18.20 3.03 -31.91
N VAL A 192 -16.86 2.91 -31.88
CA VAL A 192 -15.98 3.74 -32.70
C VAL A 192 -15.83 3.17 -34.11
N ASP A 193 -16.61 3.70 -35.06
CA ASP A 193 -16.57 3.27 -36.46
C ASP A 193 -15.19 3.39 -37.13
N ALA A 194 -14.36 4.33 -36.69
CA ALA A 194 -13.00 4.50 -37.21
C ALA A 194 -12.04 3.36 -36.83
N LEU A 195 -12.43 2.50 -35.88
CA LEU A 195 -11.70 1.28 -35.50
C LEU A 195 -12.14 0.06 -36.31
N LYS A 196 -13.12 0.19 -37.22
CA LYS A 196 -13.67 -0.95 -37.96
C LYS A 196 -12.97 -1.17 -39.30
N GLU A 197 -12.54 -2.40 -39.53
CA GLU A 197 -12.09 -2.90 -40.83
C GLU A 197 -13.11 -3.92 -41.36
N ASN A 198 -13.62 -3.69 -42.58
CA ASN A 198 -14.67 -4.53 -43.18
C ASN A 198 -15.91 -4.71 -42.28
N GLY A 199 -16.25 -3.69 -41.50
CA GLY A 199 -17.39 -3.70 -40.58
C GLY A 199 -17.16 -4.43 -39.26
N LYS A 200 -15.93 -4.92 -38.98
CA LYS A 200 -15.55 -5.51 -37.70
C LYS A 200 -14.59 -4.60 -36.95
N THR A 201 -14.82 -4.43 -35.65
CA THR A 201 -13.90 -3.70 -34.75
C THR A 201 -12.54 -4.40 -34.74
N VAL A 202 -11.46 -3.64 -34.91
CA VAL A 202 -10.08 -4.12 -34.70
C VAL A 202 -9.71 -3.85 -33.24
N TYR A 203 -9.55 -4.90 -32.46
CA TYR A 203 -9.26 -4.81 -31.03
C TYR A 203 -7.76 -4.69 -30.73
N PRO A 204 -7.37 -4.23 -29.53
CA PRO A 204 -5.98 -4.25 -29.09
C PRO A 204 -5.36 -5.66 -29.14
N THR A 205 -6.14 -6.70 -28.84
CA THR A 205 -5.70 -8.10 -28.91
C THR A 205 -5.36 -8.53 -30.34
N ASP A 206 -6.14 -8.10 -31.34
CA ASP A 206 -5.85 -8.33 -32.76
C ASP A 206 -4.51 -7.71 -33.14
N LEU A 207 -4.31 -6.45 -32.76
CA LEU A 207 -3.09 -5.69 -33.05
C LEU A 207 -1.88 -6.34 -32.37
N TYR A 208 -2.05 -6.84 -31.14
CA TYR A 208 -0.99 -7.54 -30.42
C TYR A 208 -0.61 -8.85 -31.10
N LYS A 209 -1.58 -9.73 -31.38
CA LYS A 209 -1.33 -11.02 -32.06
C LYS A 209 -0.77 -10.86 -33.47
N GLN A 210 -1.05 -9.73 -34.14
CA GLN A 210 -0.47 -9.37 -35.44
C GLN A 210 0.93 -8.76 -35.33
N GLY A 211 1.45 -8.51 -34.12
CA GLY A 211 2.72 -7.81 -33.92
C GLY A 211 2.68 -6.33 -34.32
N LYS A 212 1.50 -5.70 -34.33
CA LYS A 212 1.29 -4.30 -34.70
C LYS A 212 1.00 -3.38 -33.50
N TRP A 213 0.90 -3.92 -32.29
CA TRP A 213 0.62 -3.14 -31.09
C TRP A 213 1.84 -2.32 -30.63
N THR A 214 2.02 -1.15 -31.26
CA THR A 214 3.13 -0.23 -31.00
C THR A 214 2.65 1.13 -30.52
N TRP A 215 3.57 1.96 -30.03
CA TRP A 215 3.30 3.33 -29.57
C TRP A 215 2.60 4.21 -30.60
N SER A 216 3.05 4.21 -31.86
CA SER A 216 2.40 4.99 -32.92
C SER A 216 0.99 4.48 -33.22
N VAL A 217 0.80 3.15 -33.23
CA VAL A 217 -0.51 2.52 -33.44
C VAL A 217 -1.44 2.84 -32.28
N PHE A 218 -0.98 2.78 -31.04
CA PHE A 218 -1.79 3.13 -29.87
C PHE A 218 -2.17 4.61 -29.88
N LYS A 219 -1.24 5.51 -30.23
CA LYS A 219 -1.55 6.94 -30.36
C LYS A 219 -2.61 7.21 -31.42
N ASP A 220 -2.51 6.58 -32.60
CA ASP A 220 -3.54 6.66 -33.64
C ASP A 220 -4.88 6.07 -33.18
N TYR A 221 -4.84 4.96 -32.44
CA TYR A 221 -6.01 4.33 -31.84
C TYR A 221 -6.72 5.27 -30.85
N LEU A 222 -5.98 5.88 -29.93
CA LEU A 222 -6.50 6.87 -28.98
C LEU A 222 -7.07 8.10 -29.70
N ALA A 223 -6.41 8.59 -30.76
CA ALA A 223 -6.91 9.74 -31.52
C ALA A 223 -8.25 9.45 -32.21
N LYS A 224 -8.45 8.23 -32.72
CA LYS A 224 -9.75 7.81 -33.29
C LYS A 224 -10.85 7.76 -32.23
N ILE A 225 -10.52 7.30 -31.02
CA ILE A 225 -11.44 7.26 -29.89
C ILE A 225 -11.78 8.69 -29.42
N ASP A 226 -10.78 9.54 -29.21
CA ASP A 226 -10.97 10.93 -28.80
C ASP A 226 -11.85 11.70 -29.79
N ALA A 227 -11.64 11.51 -31.09
CA ALA A 227 -12.45 12.12 -32.14
C ALA A 227 -13.91 11.65 -32.10
N HIS A 228 -14.18 10.38 -31.79
CA HIS A 228 -15.53 9.84 -31.66
C HIS A 228 -16.25 10.43 -30.44
N PHE A 229 -15.56 10.49 -29.30
CA PHE A 229 -16.14 10.92 -28.02
C PHE A 229 -16.01 12.43 -27.74
N ALA A 230 -15.53 13.23 -28.70
CA ALA A 230 -15.26 14.66 -28.51
C ALA A 230 -16.43 15.48 -27.95
N ASN A 231 -17.68 15.10 -28.27
CA ASN A 231 -18.91 15.75 -27.79
C ASN A 231 -19.79 14.81 -26.93
N SER A 232 -19.20 13.74 -26.41
CA SER A 232 -19.89 12.80 -25.53
C SER A 232 -20.17 13.41 -24.16
N GLN A 233 -21.10 12.79 -23.44
CA GLN A 233 -21.34 13.05 -22.02
C GLN A 233 -21.22 11.72 -21.29
N ALA A 234 -20.43 11.68 -20.22
CA ALA A 234 -20.28 10.48 -19.42
C ALA A 234 -21.62 10.12 -18.73
N PRO A 235 -21.90 8.83 -18.51
CA PRO A 235 -23.21 8.37 -18.09
C PRO A 235 -23.60 8.83 -16.68
N GLU A 236 -22.66 8.83 -15.72
CA GLU A 236 -22.94 9.29 -14.34
C GLU A 236 -22.72 10.79 -14.14
N ARG A 237 -21.73 11.37 -14.84
CA ARG A 237 -21.33 12.78 -14.74
C ARG A 237 -21.42 13.47 -16.10
N PRO A 238 -22.61 13.92 -16.54
CA PRO A 238 -22.81 14.47 -17.88
C PRO A 238 -22.03 15.75 -18.19
N GLU A 239 -21.47 16.41 -17.18
CA GLU A 239 -20.54 17.53 -17.30
C GLU A 239 -19.13 17.11 -17.74
N GLN A 240 -18.78 15.83 -17.56
CA GLN A 240 -17.55 15.24 -18.09
C GLN A 240 -17.86 14.60 -19.45
N ARG A 241 -16.88 14.65 -20.37
CA ARG A 241 -16.90 13.82 -21.59
C ARG A 241 -16.25 12.46 -21.30
N ILE A 242 -16.45 11.51 -22.21
CA ILE A 242 -15.69 10.26 -22.23
C ILE A 242 -14.31 10.55 -22.83
N GLU A 243 -13.26 10.25 -22.09
CA GLU A 243 -11.86 10.46 -22.48
C GLU A 243 -11.28 9.19 -23.12
N ALA A 244 -10.46 9.34 -24.15
CA ALA A 244 -9.85 8.19 -24.81
C ALA A 244 -8.95 7.38 -23.86
N TYR A 245 -8.19 8.07 -23.00
CA TYR A 245 -7.34 7.45 -21.99
C TYR A 245 -7.23 8.37 -20.78
N TRP A 246 -7.75 7.92 -19.63
CA TRP A 246 -7.65 8.61 -18.36
C TRP A 246 -6.92 7.70 -17.39
N THR A 247 -5.73 8.13 -16.96
CA THR A 247 -4.89 7.35 -16.05
C THR A 247 -4.04 8.24 -15.17
N ASP A 248 -3.57 7.68 -14.05
CA ASP A 248 -2.36 8.17 -13.42
C ASP A 248 -1.19 8.03 -14.41
N TYR A 249 -0.45 9.11 -14.65
CA TYR A 249 0.68 9.10 -15.56
C TYR A 249 1.82 8.24 -15.02
N THR A 250 1.95 8.07 -13.70
CA THR A 250 3.03 7.26 -13.11
C THR A 250 2.86 5.78 -13.48
N GLU A 251 1.62 5.31 -13.52
CA GLU A 251 1.28 3.94 -13.92
C GLU A 251 1.54 3.72 -15.41
N ALA A 252 1.10 4.65 -16.26
CA ALA A 252 1.37 4.60 -17.70
C ALA A 252 2.87 4.62 -17.99
N LEU A 253 3.62 5.49 -17.30
CA LEU A 253 5.06 5.64 -17.48
C LEU A 253 5.81 4.36 -17.10
N VAL A 254 5.47 3.74 -15.97
CA VAL A 254 6.11 2.47 -15.56
C VAL A 254 5.84 1.37 -16.56
N GLN A 255 4.59 1.20 -17.00
CA GLN A 255 4.30 0.19 -18.02
C GLN A 255 5.05 0.46 -19.33
N ALA A 256 5.13 1.72 -19.76
CA ALA A 256 5.83 2.11 -20.98
C ALA A 256 7.34 1.90 -20.89
N LEU A 257 7.96 2.09 -19.71
CA LEU A 257 9.39 1.85 -19.50
C LEU A 257 9.73 0.38 -19.74
N HIS A 258 8.96 -0.51 -19.11
CA HIS A 258 9.14 -1.96 -19.23
C HIS A 258 8.82 -2.45 -20.63
N ALA A 259 7.80 -1.88 -21.29
CA ALA A 259 7.50 -2.15 -22.68
C ALA A 259 8.61 -1.70 -23.65
N ASN A 260 9.51 -0.79 -23.23
CA ASN A 260 10.72 -0.38 -23.94
C ASN A 260 11.99 -1.07 -23.41
N GLY A 261 11.87 -2.09 -22.56
CA GLY A 261 13.03 -2.82 -22.02
C GLY A 261 13.90 -2.03 -21.06
N SER A 262 13.31 -1.06 -20.36
CA SER A 262 13.91 -0.28 -19.28
C SER A 262 13.12 -0.47 -17.99
N SER A 263 13.71 -0.07 -16.87
CA SER A 263 13.04 -0.02 -15.57
C SER A 263 13.33 1.31 -14.88
N ILE A 264 12.73 1.56 -13.71
CA ILE A 264 13.26 2.59 -12.81
C ILE A 264 14.48 2.02 -12.10
N TYR A 265 14.27 0.87 -11.44
CA TYR A 265 15.32 0.04 -10.87
C TYR A 265 14.97 -1.43 -11.15
N GLY A 266 15.88 -2.16 -11.80
CA GLY A 266 15.65 -3.57 -12.16
C GLY A 266 16.93 -4.40 -12.05
N ALA A 267 16.99 -5.51 -12.78
CA ALA A 267 18.16 -6.39 -12.80
C ALA A 267 19.46 -5.70 -13.28
N LYS A 268 19.34 -4.62 -14.06
CA LYS A 268 20.45 -3.78 -14.54
C LYS A 268 20.84 -2.66 -13.56
N GLY A 269 20.14 -2.53 -12.42
CA GLY A 269 20.29 -1.43 -11.48
C GLY A 269 19.39 -0.24 -11.82
N LEU A 270 19.81 0.97 -11.44
CA LEU A 270 19.10 2.22 -11.71
C LEU A 270 19.18 2.62 -13.18
N GLU A 271 18.05 2.89 -13.83
CA GLU A 271 17.97 3.17 -15.27
C GLU A 271 17.26 4.51 -15.61
N ILE A 272 17.20 5.44 -14.67
CA ILE A 272 16.38 6.67 -14.78
C ILE A 272 16.83 7.66 -15.88
N ASP A 273 18.08 7.61 -16.35
CA ASP A 273 18.62 8.56 -17.33
C ASP A 273 19.08 7.89 -18.64
N THR A 274 18.68 6.62 -18.86
CA THR A 274 19.03 5.92 -20.10
C THR A 274 18.33 6.54 -21.32
N PRO A 275 18.87 6.38 -22.55
CA PRO A 275 18.20 6.83 -23.76
C PRO A 275 16.77 6.29 -23.91
N ARG A 276 16.52 5.04 -23.48
CA ARG A 276 15.18 4.43 -23.52
C ARG A 276 14.23 5.05 -22.50
N THR A 277 14.71 5.34 -21.29
CA THR A 277 13.91 6.07 -20.30
C THR A 277 13.53 7.46 -20.79
N ILE A 278 14.49 8.21 -21.36
CA ILE A 278 14.23 9.53 -21.93
C ILE A 278 13.21 9.46 -23.08
N GLU A 279 13.37 8.50 -23.99
CA GLU A 279 12.42 8.26 -25.09
C GLU A 279 11.01 7.96 -24.55
N THR A 280 10.90 7.12 -23.53
CA THR A 280 9.64 6.73 -22.90
C THR A 280 8.94 7.91 -22.23
N VAL A 281 9.68 8.71 -21.44
CA VAL A 281 9.12 9.93 -20.82
C VAL A 281 8.62 10.89 -21.90
N ASN A 282 9.37 11.05 -23.00
CA ASN A 282 8.94 11.88 -24.13
C ASN A 282 7.67 11.34 -24.81
N TYR A 283 7.52 10.02 -24.93
CA TYR A 283 6.31 9.40 -25.47
C TYR A 283 5.08 9.66 -24.59
N ILE A 284 5.19 9.47 -23.27
CA ILE A 284 4.11 9.81 -22.33
C ILE A 284 3.80 11.31 -22.38
N GLY A 285 4.84 12.14 -22.46
CA GLY A 285 4.71 13.58 -22.67
C GLY A 285 3.91 13.91 -23.92
N ASP A 286 4.21 13.28 -25.04
CA ASP A 286 3.48 13.49 -26.29
C ASP A 286 1.99 13.11 -26.17
N LEU A 287 1.65 12.02 -25.46
CA LEU A 287 0.24 11.69 -25.18
C LEU A 287 -0.47 12.76 -24.34
N ILE A 288 0.21 13.30 -23.31
CA ILE A 288 -0.31 14.39 -22.46
C ILE A 288 -0.49 15.68 -23.28
N HIS A 289 0.54 16.09 -24.03
CA HIS A 289 0.54 17.33 -24.82
C HIS A 289 -0.50 17.31 -25.94
N THR A 290 -0.73 16.13 -26.54
CA THR A 290 -1.79 15.92 -27.54
C THR A 290 -3.18 15.71 -26.93
N ARG A 291 -3.29 15.73 -25.58
CA ARG A 291 -4.52 15.50 -24.81
C ARG A 291 -5.16 14.14 -25.06
N LEU A 292 -4.37 13.17 -25.49
CA LEU A 292 -4.80 11.79 -25.66
C LEU A 292 -4.74 11.02 -24.34
N LEU A 293 -3.85 11.42 -23.42
CA LEU A 293 -3.79 10.95 -22.03
C LEU A 293 -4.19 12.09 -21.09
N LYS A 294 -5.21 11.85 -20.27
CA LYS A 294 -5.63 12.75 -19.19
C LYS A 294 -5.20 12.20 -17.84
N THR A 295 -4.62 13.05 -17.01
CA THR A 295 -4.37 12.78 -15.59
C THR A 295 -4.92 13.92 -14.75
N THR A 296 -5.51 13.59 -13.61
CA THR A 296 -5.92 14.57 -12.61
C THR A 296 -4.76 14.80 -11.66
N LEU A 297 -4.29 16.04 -11.57
CA LEU A 297 -3.19 16.43 -10.70
C LEU A 297 -3.71 17.11 -9.43
N ALA A 298 -2.97 16.93 -8.34
CA ALA A 298 -3.14 17.76 -7.17
C ALA A 298 -2.79 19.22 -7.51
N GLU A 299 -3.55 20.16 -6.94
CA GLU A 299 -3.42 21.58 -7.28
C GLU A 299 -2.01 22.09 -6.99
N GLY A 300 -1.39 22.71 -7.99
CA GLY A 300 -0.06 23.32 -7.86
C GLY A 300 1.11 22.33 -7.87
N THR A 301 0.88 21.05 -8.13
CA THR A 301 1.95 20.04 -8.19
C THR A 301 1.87 19.18 -9.45
N SER A 302 2.94 18.44 -9.72
CA SER A 302 2.99 17.38 -10.73
C SER A 302 2.44 16.04 -10.21
N SER A 303 2.00 15.97 -8.96
CA SER A 303 1.55 14.72 -8.34
C SER A 303 0.13 14.36 -8.77
N PRO A 304 -0.13 13.10 -9.14
CA PRO A 304 -1.47 12.64 -9.49
C PRO A 304 -2.37 12.59 -8.24
N VAL A 305 -3.68 12.80 -8.44
CA VAL A 305 -4.68 12.53 -7.40
C VAL A 305 -4.85 11.02 -7.28
N TYR A 306 -4.59 10.50 -6.07
CA TYR A 306 -4.57 9.06 -5.81
C TYR A 306 -5.83 8.34 -6.30
N SER A 307 -5.60 7.43 -7.25
CA SER A 307 -6.59 6.53 -7.85
C SER A 307 -7.84 7.20 -8.47
N ASP A 308 -7.76 8.46 -8.89
CA ASP A 308 -8.86 9.14 -9.58
C ASP A 308 -9.24 8.43 -10.89
N GLN A 309 -8.26 7.84 -11.58
CA GLN A 309 -8.46 7.09 -12.82
C GLN A 309 -9.37 5.89 -12.67
N ALA A 310 -9.24 5.15 -11.55
CA ALA A 310 -10.09 4.00 -11.28
C ALA A 310 -11.56 4.44 -11.11
N GLY A 311 -11.77 5.54 -10.39
CA GLY A 311 -13.10 6.14 -10.23
C GLY A 311 -13.66 6.68 -11.54
N ALA A 312 -12.84 7.30 -12.39
CA ALA A 312 -13.27 7.80 -13.69
C ALA A 312 -13.72 6.65 -14.62
N PHE A 313 -12.95 5.57 -14.67
CA PHE A 313 -13.29 4.39 -15.44
C PHE A 313 -14.57 3.71 -14.91
N GLU A 314 -14.71 3.60 -13.58
CA GLU A 314 -15.91 3.08 -12.91
C GLU A 314 -17.18 3.88 -13.23
N ARG A 315 -17.06 5.20 -13.44
CA ARG A 315 -18.17 6.09 -13.82
C ARG A 315 -18.42 6.16 -15.34
N GLY A 316 -17.68 5.38 -16.13
CA GLY A 316 -17.81 5.34 -17.58
C GLY A 316 -17.22 6.56 -18.29
N GLU A 317 -16.26 7.27 -17.69
CA GLU A 317 -15.65 8.49 -18.23
C GLU A 317 -14.38 8.24 -19.04
N SER A 318 -13.96 6.98 -19.17
CA SER A 318 -12.74 6.65 -19.90
C SER A 318 -12.84 5.35 -20.67
N VAL A 319 -12.20 5.33 -21.85
CA VAL A 319 -12.11 4.12 -22.69
C VAL A 319 -10.93 3.25 -22.30
N PHE A 320 -9.73 3.82 -22.13
CA PHE A 320 -8.54 3.13 -21.61
C PHE A 320 -8.15 3.65 -20.22
N SER A 321 -7.54 2.81 -19.38
CA SER A 321 -6.94 3.23 -18.12
C SER A 321 -5.87 2.23 -17.63
N ASN A 322 -4.99 2.64 -16.71
CA ASN A 322 -4.22 1.72 -15.88
C ASN A 322 -4.83 1.70 -14.49
N ILE A 323 -5.28 0.51 -14.05
CA ILE A 323 -6.04 0.36 -12.82
C ILE A 323 -5.42 -0.74 -11.97
N GLU A 324 -5.23 -0.47 -10.70
CA GLU A 324 -4.69 -1.41 -9.72
C GLU A 324 -5.54 -2.69 -9.70
N THR A 325 -4.88 -3.86 -9.73
CA THR A 325 -5.56 -5.16 -9.87
C THR A 325 -6.62 -5.43 -8.80
N TRP A 326 -6.42 -4.94 -7.56
CA TRP A 326 -7.41 -5.07 -6.49
C TRP A 326 -8.67 -4.22 -6.72
N ARG A 327 -8.60 -3.13 -7.50
CA ARG A 327 -9.78 -2.28 -7.79
C ARG A 327 -10.63 -2.87 -8.92
N LEU A 328 -10.00 -3.50 -9.90
CA LEU A 328 -10.69 -4.07 -11.06
C LEU A 328 -11.80 -5.07 -10.67
N SER A 329 -11.60 -5.83 -9.60
CA SER A 329 -12.60 -6.79 -9.09
C SER A 329 -13.87 -6.12 -8.56
N TYR A 330 -13.83 -4.84 -8.18
CA TYR A 330 -15.02 -4.07 -7.77
C TYR A 330 -15.66 -3.31 -8.95
N ILE A 331 -14.85 -2.91 -9.94
CA ILE A 331 -15.32 -2.16 -11.12
C ILE A 331 -16.06 -3.06 -12.10
N SER A 332 -15.54 -4.27 -12.34
CA SER A 332 -16.10 -5.20 -13.33
C SER A 332 -17.59 -5.51 -13.12
N PRO A 333 -18.07 -5.84 -11.90
CA PRO A 333 -19.49 -6.05 -11.64
C PRO A 333 -20.36 -4.83 -11.95
N LYS A 334 -19.86 -3.62 -11.69
CA LYS A 334 -20.62 -2.38 -11.92
C LYS A 334 -20.76 -2.08 -13.42
N LEU A 335 -19.70 -2.22 -14.20
CA LEU A 335 -19.80 -2.07 -15.66
C LEU A 335 -20.73 -3.12 -16.27
N ALA A 336 -20.77 -4.34 -15.72
CA ALA A 336 -21.70 -5.37 -16.15
C ALA A 336 -23.18 -4.99 -15.90
N GLU A 337 -23.50 -4.14 -14.90
CA GLU A 337 -24.86 -3.61 -14.70
C GLU A 337 -25.33 -2.73 -15.86
N TRP A 338 -24.39 -2.12 -16.58
CA TRP A 338 -24.64 -1.33 -17.79
C TRP A 338 -24.56 -2.16 -19.07
N GLY A 339 -24.31 -3.46 -18.97
CA GLY A 339 -24.06 -4.32 -20.11
C GLY A 339 -22.71 -4.07 -20.78
N GLN A 340 -21.77 -3.45 -20.07
CA GLN A 340 -20.40 -3.22 -20.53
C GLN A 340 -19.44 -4.26 -19.96
N SER A 341 -18.30 -4.44 -20.61
CA SER A 341 -17.25 -5.35 -20.15
C SER A 341 -15.85 -4.74 -20.30
N ILE A 342 -14.93 -5.27 -19.50
CA ILE A 342 -13.53 -4.82 -19.43
C ILE A 342 -12.65 -5.81 -20.18
N GLY A 343 -11.75 -5.27 -20.99
CA GLY A 343 -10.63 -6.00 -21.57
C GLY A 343 -9.29 -5.57 -20.98
N ILE A 344 -8.27 -6.40 -21.21
CA ILE A 344 -6.89 -6.19 -20.75
C ILE A 344 -5.92 -6.44 -21.90
N ILE A 345 -4.84 -5.67 -21.94
CA ILE A 345 -3.76 -5.83 -22.91
C ILE A 345 -2.42 -5.37 -22.31
N PRO A 346 -1.29 -5.97 -22.69
CA PRO A 346 0.03 -5.38 -22.44
C PRO A 346 0.13 -3.95 -22.96
N PHE A 347 0.93 -3.14 -22.28
CA PHE A 347 1.23 -1.80 -22.76
C PHE A 347 2.00 -1.88 -24.09
N PRO A 348 1.65 -1.08 -25.11
CA PRO A 348 2.29 -1.17 -26.42
C PRO A 348 3.80 -0.93 -26.35
N ARG A 349 4.55 -1.64 -27.21
CA ARG A 349 6.00 -1.49 -27.35
C ARG A 349 6.37 -0.30 -28.26
N PRO A 350 7.59 0.24 -28.23
CA PRO A 350 8.02 1.26 -29.17
C PRO A 350 8.08 0.72 -30.61
N ASP A 351 7.97 1.61 -31.59
CA ASP A 351 7.87 1.22 -33.01
C ASP A 351 9.10 0.48 -33.55
N HIS A 352 10.28 0.72 -32.95
CA HIS A 352 11.53 0.11 -33.37
C HIS A 352 11.74 -1.31 -32.80
N MET A 353 10.92 -1.75 -31.85
CA MET A 353 11.07 -3.03 -31.17
C MET A 353 10.28 -4.14 -31.87
N ALA A 354 10.91 -5.30 -32.05
CA ALA A 354 10.26 -6.46 -32.67
C ALA A 354 9.14 -6.99 -31.75
N PRO A 355 8.07 -7.62 -32.30
CA PRO A 355 7.00 -8.19 -31.46
C PRO A 355 7.47 -9.27 -30.48
N ASP A 356 8.53 -10.00 -30.83
CA ASP A 356 9.14 -11.09 -30.07
C ASP A 356 10.47 -10.67 -29.42
N ASP A 357 10.72 -9.36 -29.29
CA ASP A 357 11.91 -8.86 -28.62
C ASP A 357 11.90 -9.28 -27.14
N PRO A 358 12.94 -9.97 -26.64
CA PRO A 358 12.97 -10.43 -25.25
C PRO A 358 13.03 -9.29 -24.23
N GLU A 359 13.34 -8.06 -24.64
CA GLU A 359 13.27 -6.89 -23.78
C GLU A 359 11.87 -6.26 -23.71
N TYR A 360 10.91 -6.72 -24.53
CA TYR A 360 9.50 -6.34 -24.38
C TYR A 360 8.87 -7.12 -23.21
N VAL A 361 8.91 -6.54 -22.03
CA VAL A 361 8.42 -7.18 -20.79
C VAL A 361 7.35 -6.33 -20.11
N LEU A 362 6.55 -6.98 -19.26
CA LEU A 362 5.62 -6.26 -18.40
C LEU A 362 6.35 -5.70 -17.18
N SER A 363 5.84 -4.58 -16.65
CA SER A 363 6.25 -4.15 -15.33
C SER A 363 5.67 -5.12 -14.30
N CYS A 364 6.52 -5.76 -13.51
CA CYS A 364 6.11 -6.65 -12.44
C CYS A 364 6.84 -6.24 -11.16
N THR A 365 6.07 -5.84 -10.15
CA THR A 365 6.55 -5.53 -8.81
C THR A 365 6.49 -6.78 -7.93
N PRO A 366 7.35 -6.92 -6.91
CA PRO A 366 7.44 -8.12 -6.08
C PRO A 366 6.23 -8.43 -5.19
N GLY A 367 5.24 -7.53 -5.11
CA GLY A 367 4.07 -7.72 -4.25
C GLY A 367 4.47 -7.76 -2.77
N GLU A 368 3.83 -8.64 -2.00
CA GLU A 368 4.30 -8.99 -0.66
C GLU A 368 5.47 -9.97 -0.74
N SER A 369 6.39 -9.87 0.22
CA SER A 369 7.60 -10.70 0.23
C SER A 369 7.98 -11.09 1.64
N PHE A 370 8.89 -12.06 1.78
CA PHE A 370 9.37 -12.52 3.06
C PHE A 370 10.86 -12.27 3.22
N GLY A 371 11.30 -11.79 4.38
CA GLY A 371 12.71 -11.62 4.73
C GLY A 371 13.10 -12.47 5.93
N VAL A 372 14.33 -12.99 5.97
CA VAL A 372 14.87 -13.65 7.17
C VAL A 372 15.52 -12.58 8.05
N LEU A 373 15.15 -12.52 9.34
CA LEU A 373 15.72 -11.54 10.26
C LEU A 373 17.17 -11.88 10.63
N ARG A 374 18.01 -10.87 10.79
CA ARG A 374 19.33 -11.04 11.41
C ARG A 374 19.17 -11.58 12.83
N GLY A 375 20.11 -12.41 13.24
CA GLY A 375 20.08 -13.10 14.54
C GLY A 375 19.43 -14.49 14.47
N VAL A 376 18.78 -14.85 13.36
CA VAL A 376 18.38 -16.23 13.11
C VAL A 376 19.63 -17.11 12.92
N PRO A 377 19.75 -18.25 13.62
CA PRO A 377 20.91 -19.13 13.49
C PRO A 377 21.08 -19.64 12.06
N GLU A 378 22.31 -19.67 11.55
CA GLU A 378 22.66 -20.05 10.17
C GLU A 378 22.09 -21.42 9.77
N GLU A 379 22.11 -22.38 10.70
CA GLU A 379 21.56 -23.72 10.53
C GLU A 379 20.04 -23.75 10.33
N LYS A 380 19.34 -22.70 10.78
CA LYS A 380 17.88 -22.56 10.71
C LYS A 380 17.42 -21.84 9.44
N VAL A 381 18.24 -20.95 8.88
CA VAL A 381 17.91 -20.09 7.72
C VAL A 381 17.41 -20.92 6.54
N GLY A 382 18.17 -21.93 6.13
CA GLY A 382 17.81 -22.77 4.98
C GLY A 382 16.52 -23.57 5.20
N VAL A 383 16.22 -23.96 6.44
CA VAL A 383 14.96 -24.64 6.80
C VAL A 383 13.80 -23.66 6.76
N ALA A 384 14.00 -22.45 7.27
CA ALA A 384 13.00 -21.39 7.29
C ALA A 384 12.56 -20.97 5.87
N ILE A 385 13.52 -20.75 4.96
CA ILE A 385 13.24 -20.43 3.55
C ILE A 385 12.39 -21.53 2.90
N LYS A 386 12.82 -22.80 3.04
CA LYS A 386 12.11 -23.94 2.46
C LYS A 386 10.72 -24.10 3.03
N ALA A 387 10.57 -23.95 4.36
CA ALA A 387 9.29 -24.14 5.03
C ALA A 387 8.25 -23.11 4.59
N VAL A 388 8.63 -21.83 4.51
CA VAL A 388 7.70 -20.77 4.07
C VAL A 388 7.28 -20.95 2.62
N ARG A 389 8.24 -21.23 1.73
CA ARG A 389 7.92 -21.49 0.32
C ARG A 389 7.01 -22.71 0.17
N ARG A 390 7.36 -23.83 0.81
CA ARG A 390 6.58 -25.06 0.71
C ARG A 390 5.18 -24.90 1.29
N TYR A 391 5.01 -24.16 2.39
CA TYR A 391 3.70 -23.86 2.95
C TYR A 391 2.77 -23.17 1.93
N TRP A 392 3.25 -22.13 1.24
CA TRP A 392 2.46 -21.41 0.25
C TRP A 392 2.26 -22.21 -1.05
N GLU A 393 3.22 -23.04 -1.44
CA GLU A 393 3.06 -24.01 -2.54
C GLU A 393 1.92 -24.99 -2.25
N ILE A 394 1.89 -25.60 -1.05
CA ILE A 394 0.81 -26.50 -0.62
C ILE A 394 -0.54 -25.77 -0.59
N CYS A 395 -0.59 -24.55 -0.02
CA CYS A 395 -1.82 -23.75 -0.02
C CYS A 395 -2.33 -23.52 -1.45
N SER A 396 -1.45 -23.15 -2.38
CA SER A 396 -1.79 -22.91 -3.78
C SER A 396 -2.26 -24.18 -4.50
N GLU A 397 -1.67 -25.33 -4.20
CA GLU A 397 -2.13 -26.65 -4.67
C GLU A 397 -3.56 -26.94 -4.20
N LEU A 398 -3.83 -26.80 -2.90
CA LEU A 398 -5.15 -27.07 -2.31
C LEU A 398 -6.23 -26.09 -2.81
N TYR A 399 -5.90 -24.81 -3.00
CA TYR A 399 -6.84 -23.85 -3.60
C TYR A 399 -7.20 -24.22 -5.04
N ARG A 400 -6.23 -24.67 -5.86
CA ARG A 400 -6.52 -25.15 -7.22
C ARG A 400 -7.39 -26.39 -7.24
N GLU A 401 -7.19 -27.32 -6.30
CA GLU A 401 -8.05 -28.49 -6.16
C GLU A 401 -9.50 -28.10 -5.85
N ARG A 402 -9.71 -27.19 -4.89
CA ARG A 402 -11.04 -26.62 -4.61
C ARG A 402 -11.66 -25.95 -5.83
N ASP A 403 -10.91 -25.08 -6.52
CA ASP A 403 -11.42 -24.34 -7.67
C ASP A 403 -11.83 -25.29 -8.81
N LYS A 404 -11.11 -26.40 -8.99
CA LYS A 404 -11.48 -27.48 -9.92
C LYS A 404 -12.78 -28.16 -9.53
N GLU A 405 -13.03 -28.40 -8.23
CA GLU A 405 -14.31 -28.93 -7.75
C GLU A 405 -15.48 -27.96 -8.00
N LEU A 406 -15.20 -26.66 -8.00
CA LEU A 406 -16.17 -25.60 -8.34
C LEU A 406 -16.36 -25.39 -9.85
N GLY A 407 -15.62 -26.11 -10.69
CA GLY A 407 -15.73 -26.08 -12.14
C GLY A 407 -14.96 -24.95 -12.83
N VAL A 408 -13.96 -24.36 -12.16
CA VAL A 408 -12.98 -23.47 -12.80
C VAL A 408 -12.07 -24.31 -13.69
N GLU A 409 -11.81 -23.88 -14.92
CA GLU A 409 -10.94 -24.62 -15.85
C GLU A 409 -9.49 -24.71 -15.32
N GLU A 410 -8.88 -25.87 -15.52
CA GLU A 410 -7.53 -26.17 -15.00
C GLU A 410 -6.48 -25.26 -15.64
N GLY A 411 -5.71 -24.54 -14.80
CA GLY A 411 -4.64 -23.65 -15.24
C GLY A 411 -5.05 -22.19 -15.49
N VAL A 412 -6.32 -21.83 -15.27
CA VAL A 412 -6.78 -20.45 -15.45
C VAL A 412 -6.83 -19.70 -14.12
N ASP A 413 -6.23 -18.50 -14.08
CA ASP A 413 -6.25 -17.62 -12.91
C ASP A 413 -7.69 -17.19 -12.57
N SER A 414 -8.18 -17.57 -11.39
CA SER A 414 -9.55 -17.31 -10.96
C SER A 414 -9.84 -15.81 -10.79
N TRP A 415 -8.84 -14.99 -10.45
CA TRP A 415 -8.98 -13.53 -10.46
C TRP A 415 -9.25 -13.01 -11.87
N PHE A 416 -8.54 -13.53 -12.87
CA PHE A 416 -8.70 -13.12 -14.27
C PHE A 416 -10.11 -13.44 -14.76
N MET A 417 -10.59 -14.67 -14.51
CA MET A 417 -11.94 -15.13 -14.89
C MET A 417 -13.06 -14.32 -14.25
N ASN A 418 -12.85 -13.86 -13.01
CA ASN A 418 -13.83 -13.06 -12.29
C ASN A 418 -13.80 -11.58 -12.66
N THR A 419 -12.74 -11.11 -13.32
CA THR A 419 -12.50 -9.70 -13.60
C THR A 419 -12.80 -9.33 -15.06
N PHE A 420 -12.39 -10.17 -16.02
CA PHE A 420 -12.49 -9.87 -17.44
C PHE A 420 -13.54 -10.72 -18.14
N ASP A 421 -14.10 -10.20 -19.25
CA ASP A 421 -15.08 -10.93 -20.05
C ASP A 421 -14.39 -11.94 -20.98
N VAL A 422 -13.92 -13.02 -20.37
CA VAL A 422 -13.32 -14.20 -21.04
C VAL A 422 -14.30 -14.93 -21.97
N PHE A 423 -15.60 -14.63 -21.87
CA PHE A 423 -16.64 -15.20 -22.73
C PHE A 423 -17.01 -14.29 -23.91
N HIS A 424 -16.35 -13.13 -24.04
CA HIS A 424 -16.55 -12.25 -25.18
C HIS A 424 -16.24 -12.99 -26.49
N PRO A 425 -17.17 -13.02 -27.47
CA PRO A 425 -17.10 -13.94 -28.61
C PRO A 425 -15.91 -13.69 -29.55
N GLU A 426 -15.40 -12.46 -29.61
CA GLU A 426 -14.29 -12.11 -30.52
C GLU A 426 -12.92 -12.07 -29.81
N ILE A 427 -12.86 -11.72 -28.52
CA ILE A 427 -11.58 -11.43 -27.83
C ILE A 427 -11.38 -12.11 -26.48
N GLY A 428 -12.39 -12.81 -25.94
CA GLY A 428 -12.31 -13.44 -24.62
C GLY A 428 -11.14 -14.42 -24.50
N GLN A 429 -11.01 -15.30 -25.49
CA GLN A 429 -9.91 -16.27 -25.56
C GLN A 429 -8.55 -15.61 -25.80
N ASP A 430 -8.51 -14.58 -26.66
CA ASP A 430 -7.27 -13.86 -26.98
C ASP A 430 -6.72 -13.14 -25.75
N MET A 431 -7.58 -12.52 -24.94
CA MET A 431 -7.17 -11.88 -23.68
C MET A 431 -6.54 -12.89 -22.73
N LEU A 432 -7.13 -14.08 -22.59
CA LEU A 432 -6.59 -15.14 -21.74
C LEU A 432 -5.22 -15.64 -22.25
N GLU A 433 -5.10 -15.91 -23.55
CA GLU A 433 -3.83 -16.34 -24.16
C GLU A 433 -2.72 -15.30 -23.97
N ILE A 434 -3.04 -14.02 -24.20
CA ILE A 434 -2.08 -12.93 -24.03
C ILE A 434 -1.69 -12.78 -22.55
N TYR A 435 -2.64 -12.84 -21.63
CA TYR A 435 -2.35 -12.76 -20.20
C TYR A 435 -1.40 -13.86 -19.74
N GLU A 436 -1.67 -15.12 -20.11
CA GLU A 436 -0.84 -16.25 -19.72
C GLU A 436 0.57 -16.18 -20.33
N THR A 437 0.69 -15.73 -21.58
CA THR A 437 1.98 -15.65 -22.28
C THR A 437 2.84 -14.46 -21.88
N THR A 438 2.29 -13.49 -21.15
CA THR A 438 2.99 -12.24 -20.78
C THR A 438 3.36 -12.16 -19.30
N LYS A 439 3.03 -13.20 -18.52
CA LYS A 439 3.55 -13.37 -17.16
C LYS A 439 5.07 -13.29 -17.16
N THR A 440 5.62 -12.51 -16.25
CA THR A 440 7.06 -12.26 -16.15
C THR A 440 7.49 -12.34 -14.68
N PRO A 441 8.75 -12.69 -14.39
CA PRO A 441 9.33 -12.48 -13.07
C PRO A 441 9.30 -11.02 -12.66
N VAL A 442 9.68 -10.72 -11.43
CA VAL A 442 9.85 -9.34 -10.95
C VAL A 442 10.85 -8.59 -11.82
N THR A 443 10.40 -7.48 -12.41
CA THR A 443 11.19 -6.61 -13.28
C THR A 443 11.39 -5.21 -12.67
N GLU A 444 10.50 -4.76 -11.78
CA GLU A 444 10.50 -3.41 -11.21
C GLU A 444 10.69 -3.41 -9.69
N LEU A 445 11.75 -2.74 -9.25
CA LEU A 445 12.19 -2.64 -7.85
C LEU A 445 12.27 -1.19 -7.36
N GLY A 446 11.77 -0.22 -8.11
CA GLY A 446 11.81 1.20 -7.76
C GLY A 446 11.10 1.50 -6.45
N LEU A 447 9.98 0.83 -6.16
CA LEU A 447 9.26 0.94 -4.88
C LEU A 447 10.08 0.27 -3.76
N THR A 448 10.58 -0.94 -4.01
CA THR A 448 11.42 -1.73 -3.11
C THR A 448 12.70 -0.99 -2.70
N THR A 449 13.27 -0.17 -3.58
CA THR A 449 14.49 0.62 -3.34
C THR A 449 14.19 2.06 -2.90
N GLY A 450 12.92 2.45 -2.83
CA GLY A 450 12.48 3.79 -2.45
C GLY A 450 12.87 4.90 -3.45
N VAL A 451 13.23 4.57 -4.68
CA VAL A 451 13.60 5.54 -5.74
C VAL A 451 12.45 5.88 -6.68
N TYR A 452 11.34 5.13 -6.62
CA TYR A 452 10.15 5.33 -7.44
C TYR A 452 9.63 6.77 -7.37
N TRP A 453 9.28 7.26 -6.19
CA TRP A 453 8.69 8.60 -6.02
C TRP A 453 9.67 9.75 -6.35
N PRO A 454 10.95 9.69 -5.97
CA PRO A 454 11.95 10.63 -6.48
C PRO A 454 11.99 10.70 -8.01
N PHE A 455 12.01 9.55 -8.70
CA PHE A 455 11.94 9.50 -10.16
C PHE A 455 10.64 10.10 -10.70
N MET A 456 9.49 9.71 -10.14
CA MET A 456 8.18 10.20 -10.58
C MET A 456 8.03 11.71 -10.42
N SER A 457 8.62 12.30 -9.38
CA SER A 457 8.65 13.76 -9.20
C SER A 457 9.47 14.44 -10.31
N ILE A 458 10.66 13.93 -10.64
CA ILE A 458 11.48 14.48 -11.73
C ILE A 458 10.74 14.37 -13.07
N ALA A 459 10.18 13.19 -13.37
CA ALA A 459 9.46 12.94 -14.61
C ALA A 459 8.18 13.79 -14.69
N GLY A 460 7.37 13.81 -13.63
CA GLY A 460 6.14 14.59 -13.56
C GLY A 460 6.36 16.09 -13.71
N ASP A 461 7.37 16.63 -13.02
CA ASP A 461 7.76 18.03 -13.16
C ASP A 461 8.08 18.38 -14.61
N ALA A 462 8.81 17.51 -15.32
CA ALA A 462 9.11 17.69 -16.73
C ALA A 462 7.87 17.59 -17.63
N LEU A 463 7.02 16.59 -17.40
CA LEU A 463 5.82 16.34 -18.20
C LEU A 463 4.80 17.49 -18.11
N TYR A 464 4.70 18.13 -16.94
CA TYR A 464 3.71 19.18 -16.66
C TYR A 464 4.30 20.59 -16.56
N GLY A 465 5.60 20.76 -16.80
CA GLY A 465 6.25 22.06 -16.91
C GLY A 465 6.55 22.75 -15.58
N PHE A 466 6.70 21.99 -14.49
CA PHE A 466 7.20 22.52 -13.23
C PHE A 466 8.73 22.64 -13.28
N GLY A 467 9.22 23.83 -13.63
CA GLY A 467 10.66 24.10 -13.81
C GLY A 467 11.09 23.98 -15.27
N THR A 468 11.63 22.83 -15.68
CA THR A 468 11.99 22.55 -17.08
C THR A 468 11.01 21.56 -17.67
N SER A 469 10.62 21.71 -18.95
CA SER A 469 9.77 20.76 -19.65
C SER A 469 10.56 19.68 -20.42
N ASP A 470 11.88 19.65 -20.25
CA ASP A 470 12.78 18.67 -20.86
C ASP A 470 13.25 17.69 -19.78
N TYR A 471 12.82 16.44 -19.89
CA TYR A 471 13.16 15.40 -18.92
C TYR A 471 14.67 15.12 -18.85
N ALA A 472 15.39 15.17 -19.98
CA ALA A 472 16.82 14.92 -19.99
C ALA A 472 17.58 15.99 -19.19
N ILE A 473 17.12 17.25 -19.25
CA ILE A 473 17.66 18.33 -18.42
C ILE A 473 17.25 18.14 -16.95
N ALA A 474 15.99 17.77 -16.69
CA ALA A 474 15.48 17.58 -15.34
C ALA A 474 16.22 16.46 -14.58
N VAL A 475 16.39 15.31 -15.21
CA VAL A 475 17.07 14.16 -14.62
C VAL A 475 18.55 14.42 -14.42
N GLU A 476 19.24 15.07 -15.36
CA GLU A 476 20.66 15.43 -15.18
C GLU A 476 20.86 16.34 -13.96
N ALA A 477 19.93 17.26 -13.72
CA ALA A 477 20.01 18.20 -12.60
C ALA A 477 19.72 17.56 -11.22
N LYS A 478 18.87 16.52 -11.17
CA LYS A 478 18.34 15.96 -9.91
C LYS A 478 18.75 14.51 -9.62
N LYS A 479 19.33 13.76 -10.60
CA LYS A 479 19.69 12.35 -10.40
C LYS A 479 20.71 12.11 -9.29
N GLY A 480 21.54 13.11 -8.99
CA GLY A 480 22.51 13.05 -7.90
C GLY A 480 21.87 12.71 -6.55
N ASP A 481 20.65 13.22 -6.29
CA ASP A 481 19.92 12.96 -5.04
C ASP A 481 19.48 11.49 -4.94
N ILE A 482 19.09 10.89 -6.07
CA ILE A 482 18.70 9.47 -6.15
C ILE A 482 19.91 8.57 -5.99
N VAL A 483 21.03 8.91 -6.66
CA VAL A 483 22.29 8.17 -6.56
C VAL A 483 22.81 8.19 -5.12
N GLN A 484 22.81 9.37 -4.47
CA GLN A 484 23.22 9.50 -3.08
C GLN A 484 22.36 8.62 -2.16
N LYS A 485 21.04 8.62 -2.35
CA LYS A 485 20.13 7.76 -1.57
C LYS A 485 20.46 6.27 -1.71
N ILE A 486 20.82 5.82 -2.91
CA ILE A 486 21.25 4.44 -3.16
C ILE A 486 22.56 4.14 -2.44
N GLU A 487 23.55 5.05 -2.52
CA GLU A 487 24.86 4.89 -1.88
C GLU A 487 24.74 4.86 -0.34
N GLU A 488 23.87 5.69 0.24
CA GLU A 488 23.56 5.69 1.66
C GLU A 488 22.94 4.36 2.11
N MET A 489 22.00 3.82 1.32
CA MET A 489 21.39 2.52 1.60
C MET A 489 22.38 1.36 1.44
N GLN A 490 23.23 1.38 0.42
CA GLN A 490 24.32 0.40 0.25
C GLN A 490 25.29 0.42 1.43
N THR A 491 25.64 1.62 1.88
CA THR A 491 26.52 1.80 3.06
C THR A 491 25.85 1.22 4.30
N LEU A 492 24.57 1.52 4.53
CA LEU A 492 23.80 1.00 5.65
C LEU A 492 23.75 -0.54 5.63
N LEU A 493 23.47 -1.14 4.48
CA LEU A 493 23.34 -2.60 4.33
C LEU A 493 24.69 -3.33 4.37
N SER A 494 25.81 -2.62 4.17
CA SER A 494 27.16 -3.21 4.26
C SER A 494 27.60 -3.55 5.69
N PHE A 495 26.88 -3.08 6.71
CA PHE A 495 27.18 -3.41 8.10
C PHE A 495 26.64 -4.81 8.46
N ASP A 496 27.46 -5.60 9.15
CA ASP A 496 27.08 -6.95 9.59
C ASP A 496 26.02 -6.97 10.70
N GLN A 497 25.83 -5.85 11.39
CA GLN A 497 24.89 -5.70 12.49
C GLN A 497 23.84 -4.66 12.14
N ALA A 498 22.60 -4.92 12.57
CA ALA A 498 21.59 -3.87 12.63
C ALA A 498 22.08 -2.76 13.59
N ARG A 499 21.79 -1.51 13.23
CA ARG A 499 22.03 -0.34 14.07
C ARG A 499 20.71 0.40 14.18
N ASP A 500 20.46 0.99 15.33
CA ASP A 500 19.40 1.96 15.44
C ASP A 500 19.64 3.15 14.50
N ASN A 501 18.74 3.31 13.54
CA ASN A 501 18.76 4.35 12.53
C ASN A 501 17.43 5.09 12.41
N ILE A 502 16.57 4.92 13.41
CA ILE A 502 15.29 5.62 13.49
C ILE A 502 15.56 6.97 14.14
N LYS A 503 14.98 8.03 13.56
CA LYS A 503 15.16 9.39 14.08
C LYS A 503 14.14 9.64 15.19
N PRO A 504 14.50 10.34 16.27
CA PRO A 504 13.58 10.72 17.34
C PRO A 504 12.31 11.38 16.84
N VAL A 505 11.20 11.18 17.51
CA VAL A 505 9.96 11.94 17.32
C VAL A 505 9.93 13.10 18.31
N ILE A 506 9.71 14.32 17.81
CA ILE A 506 9.60 15.54 18.61
C ILE A 506 8.15 16.02 18.53
N GLU A 507 7.50 16.17 19.67
CA GLU A 507 6.10 16.58 19.81
C GLU A 507 6.00 17.83 20.69
N GLN A 508 5.04 18.70 20.40
CA GLN A 508 4.65 19.78 21.30
C GLN A 508 3.79 19.20 22.43
N VAL A 509 4.00 19.66 23.66
CA VAL A 509 3.17 19.27 24.80
C VAL A 509 1.77 19.87 24.62
N GLU A 510 0.74 19.02 24.69
CA GLU A 510 -0.65 19.35 24.31
C GLU A 510 -1.23 20.58 25.04
N ASP A 511 -0.89 20.78 26.32
CA ASP A 511 -1.37 21.91 27.13
C ASP A 511 -0.45 23.14 27.10
N LYS A 512 0.59 23.12 26.27
CA LYS A 512 1.60 24.19 26.15
C LYS A 512 1.52 24.85 24.78
N ALA A 513 0.58 25.76 24.60
CA ALA A 513 0.47 26.56 23.39
C ALA A 513 1.72 27.44 23.20
N LEU A 514 2.26 27.48 21.99
CA LEU A 514 3.38 28.35 21.60
C LEU A 514 2.87 29.77 21.27
N VAL A 515 2.23 30.39 22.24
CA VAL A 515 1.63 31.73 22.12
C VAL A 515 2.26 32.64 23.16
N PHE A 516 2.81 33.78 22.73
CA PHE A 516 3.53 34.70 23.61
C PHE A 516 3.18 36.15 23.35
N GLU A 517 3.40 37.01 24.34
CA GLU A 517 3.29 38.46 24.17
C GLU A 517 4.40 38.96 23.24
N VAL A 518 4.06 39.92 22.37
CA VAL A 518 5.05 40.63 21.57
C VAL A 518 6.06 41.34 22.47
N GLY A 519 7.34 41.22 22.13
CA GLY A 519 8.46 41.73 22.90
C GLY A 519 9.01 40.76 23.94
N VAL A 520 8.47 39.54 24.06
CA VAL A 520 9.05 38.50 24.93
C VAL A 520 10.51 38.25 24.56
N ASP A 521 11.37 38.15 25.57
CA ASP A 521 12.76 37.75 25.36
C ASP A 521 12.81 36.23 25.13
N PRO A 522 13.19 35.74 23.93
CA PRO A 522 13.25 34.30 23.65
C PRO A 522 14.24 33.55 24.55
N GLN A 523 15.23 34.23 25.14
CA GLN A 523 16.18 33.63 26.09
C GLN A 523 15.56 33.41 27.47
N SER A 524 14.44 34.08 27.77
CA SER A 524 13.70 33.92 29.03
C SER A 524 12.71 32.75 29.01
N VAL A 525 12.39 32.24 27.81
CA VAL A 525 11.43 31.14 27.63
C VAL A 525 12.13 29.80 27.82
N ASP A 526 11.61 28.96 28.71
CA ASP A 526 12.13 27.61 28.93
C ASP A 526 11.56 26.63 27.88
N TRP A 527 12.08 26.70 26.66
CA TRP A 527 11.58 25.97 25.49
C TRP A 527 11.44 24.47 25.70
N LYS A 528 12.34 23.85 26.48
CA LYS A 528 12.29 22.40 26.79
C LYS A 528 11.02 21.95 27.50
N THR A 529 10.25 22.87 28.08
CA THR A 529 8.97 22.57 28.75
C THR A 529 7.78 22.54 27.79
N TYR A 530 7.96 23.01 26.56
CA TYR A 530 6.94 23.04 25.51
C TYR A 530 6.98 21.82 24.61
N PHE A 531 8.03 20.99 24.71
CA PHE A 531 8.24 19.86 23.82
C PHE A 531 8.62 18.61 24.61
N THR A 532 8.30 17.47 24.04
CA THR A 532 8.83 16.16 24.43
C THR A 532 9.47 15.52 23.22
N ALA A 533 10.51 14.72 23.46
CA ALA A 533 11.09 13.88 22.44
C ALA A 533 11.13 12.44 22.95
N LYS A 534 10.88 11.50 22.06
CA LYS A 534 11.02 10.07 22.30
C LYS A 534 11.64 9.42 21.08
N ASP A 535 12.43 8.40 21.32
CA ASP A 535 12.92 7.50 20.30
C ASP A 535 12.41 6.08 20.61
N ASN A 536 12.28 5.24 19.59
CA ASN A 536 11.71 3.91 19.76
C ASN A 536 12.69 2.92 20.43
N ILE A 537 14.00 3.16 20.37
CA ILE A 537 15.02 2.36 21.04
C ILE A 537 15.41 2.99 22.38
N ASP A 538 15.67 4.29 22.40
CA ASP A 538 16.10 4.99 23.63
C ASP A 538 14.93 5.34 24.57
N GLY A 539 13.69 5.30 24.08
CA GLY A 539 12.52 5.74 24.83
C GLY A 539 12.48 7.27 24.99
N PRO A 540 11.94 7.79 26.12
CA PRO A 540 11.89 9.23 26.36
C PRO A 540 13.29 9.86 26.39
N LEU A 541 13.48 10.91 25.59
CA LEU A 541 14.74 11.64 25.49
C LEU A 541 14.76 12.88 26.39
N ASP A 542 15.94 13.22 26.89
CA ASP A 542 16.13 14.41 27.72
C ASP A 542 16.19 15.68 26.86
N MET A 543 15.12 16.48 26.93
CA MET A 543 14.99 17.76 26.23
C MET A 543 16.06 18.79 26.59
N THR A 544 16.89 18.58 27.63
CA THR A 544 18.06 19.42 27.88
C THR A 544 19.14 19.31 26.81
N GLN A 545 19.14 18.22 26.02
CA GLN A 545 20.06 18.01 24.90
C GLN A 545 19.53 18.59 23.58
N ALA A 546 18.28 19.05 23.54
CA ALA A 546 17.70 19.62 22.34
C ALA A 546 18.28 21.00 22.02
N THR A 547 18.32 21.33 20.73
CA THR A 547 18.67 22.66 20.24
C THR A 547 17.42 23.38 19.73
N PHE A 548 17.33 24.67 20.07
CA PHE A 548 16.16 25.51 19.78
C PHE A 548 16.60 26.71 18.95
N ASP A 549 16.18 26.75 17.69
CA ASP A 549 16.43 27.86 16.78
C ASP A 549 15.15 28.68 16.57
N THR A 550 15.19 29.93 16.99
CA THR A 550 14.08 30.90 16.90
C THR A 550 14.37 32.03 15.90
N SER A 551 15.41 31.88 15.06
CA SER A 551 15.88 32.93 14.15
C SER A 551 14.88 33.37 13.08
N THR A 552 13.87 32.55 12.81
CA THR A 552 12.75 32.82 11.89
C THR A 552 11.64 33.68 12.49
N ILE A 553 11.73 34.03 13.78
CA ILE A 553 10.69 34.76 14.51
C ILE A 553 11.18 36.19 14.82
N ASP A 554 10.40 37.19 14.44
CA ASP A 554 10.60 38.57 14.91
C ASP A 554 9.80 38.81 16.19
N PHE A 555 10.46 38.62 17.34
CA PHE A 555 9.81 38.77 18.64
C PHE A 555 9.25 40.16 18.91
N ASN A 556 9.56 41.18 18.11
CA ASN A 556 9.05 42.55 18.30
C ASN A 556 7.83 42.87 17.43
N LYS A 557 7.33 41.90 16.67
CA LYS A 557 6.20 42.10 15.76
C LYS A 557 5.11 41.06 15.99
N VAL A 558 3.89 41.55 16.17
CA VAL A 558 2.66 40.73 16.25
C VAL A 558 2.49 39.94 14.95
N GLY A 559 2.15 38.67 15.07
CA GLY A 559 1.93 37.81 13.91
C GLY A 559 1.98 36.31 14.22
N ASP A 560 1.50 35.54 13.26
CA ASP A 560 1.66 34.09 13.19
C ASP A 560 2.93 33.75 12.39
N TYR A 561 3.91 33.13 13.05
CA TYR A 561 5.17 32.71 12.46
C TYR A 561 5.09 31.22 12.12
N THR A 562 4.71 30.90 10.87
CA THR A 562 4.52 29.51 10.42
C THR A 562 5.82 28.71 10.35
N GLU A 563 6.92 29.34 9.96
CA GLU A 563 8.28 28.75 10.04
C GLU A 563 8.76 28.59 11.49
N GLY A 564 8.19 29.41 12.39
CA GLY A 564 8.17 29.19 13.83
C GLY A 564 9.51 28.91 14.50
N ILE A 565 9.48 28.08 15.54
CA ILE A 565 10.68 27.58 16.23
C ILE A 565 11.09 26.24 15.63
N ARG A 566 12.39 26.07 15.42
CA ARG A 566 12.99 24.82 14.95
C ARG A 566 13.63 24.10 16.14
N VAL A 567 13.15 22.89 16.41
CA VAL A 567 13.65 22.04 17.49
C VAL A 567 14.42 20.90 16.87
N SER A 568 15.65 20.67 17.30
CA SER A 568 16.46 19.54 16.86
C SER A 568 16.90 18.69 18.04
N MET A 569 16.76 17.37 17.91
CA MET A 569 17.08 16.37 18.92
C MET A 569 17.86 15.23 18.28
N THR A 570 18.89 14.76 19.00
CA THR A 570 19.74 13.63 18.62
C THR A 570 19.62 12.53 19.66
N ASP A 571 19.49 11.29 19.23
CA ASP A 571 19.44 10.10 20.09
C ASP A 571 20.84 9.57 20.46
N SER A 572 20.89 8.44 21.16
CA SER A 572 22.15 7.80 21.55
C SER A 572 22.89 7.14 20.38
N ALA A 573 22.15 6.80 19.32
CA ALA A 573 22.65 6.25 18.07
C ALA A 573 23.03 7.34 17.05
N GLU A 574 23.11 8.60 17.45
CA GLU A 574 23.47 9.77 16.64
C GLU A 574 22.48 10.11 15.50
N ASN A 575 21.27 9.55 15.51
CA ASN A 575 20.23 9.97 14.55
C ASN A 575 19.61 11.28 15.02
N THR A 576 19.47 12.23 14.09
CA THR A 576 18.98 13.58 14.40
C THR A 576 17.68 13.88 13.65
N ARG A 577 16.65 14.33 14.38
CA ARG A 577 15.45 14.95 13.81
C ARG A 577 15.44 16.45 14.06
N GLN A 578 15.02 17.19 13.05
CA GLN A 578 14.64 18.59 13.18
C GLN A 578 13.15 18.75 12.83
N SER A 579 12.39 19.38 13.72
CA SER A 579 10.97 19.67 13.56
C SER A 579 10.71 21.17 13.67
N GLN A 580 9.67 21.66 13.00
CA GLN A 580 9.28 23.07 13.01
C GLN A 580 7.90 23.22 13.67
N PHE A 581 7.72 24.24 14.51
CA PHE A 581 6.47 24.48 15.22
C PHE A 581 6.06 25.96 15.17
N LYS A 582 4.81 26.24 14.76
CA LYS A 582 4.27 27.60 14.66
C LYS A 582 4.34 28.32 16.01
N VAL A 583 4.77 29.58 15.99
CA VAL A 583 4.72 30.48 17.15
C VAL A 583 3.80 31.66 16.84
N THR A 584 2.92 32.00 17.77
CA THR A 584 2.04 33.17 17.65
C THR A 584 2.47 34.24 18.64
N LEU A 585 2.66 35.47 18.15
CA LEU A 585 2.95 36.64 18.99
C LEU A 585 1.77 37.60 18.96
N TYR A 586 1.21 37.91 20.13
CA TYR A 586 0.03 38.79 20.26
C TYR A 586 0.34 40.10 20.98
N ASP A 587 -0.49 41.12 20.75
CA ASP A 587 -0.41 42.40 21.46
C ASP A 587 -1.15 42.32 22.82
N PRO A 588 -0.45 42.32 23.97
CA PRO A 588 -1.10 42.24 25.28
C PRO A 588 -1.94 43.48 25.62
N ASN A 589 -1.77 44.57 24.88
CA ASN A 589 -2.54 45.80 25.09
C ASN A 589 -3.75 45.90 24.13
N ASN A 590 -4.04 44.85 23.37
CA ASN A 590 -5.24 44.79 22.55
C ASN A 590 -6.50 44.88 23.45
N THR A 591 -7.39 45.82 23.13
CA THR A 591 -8.68 46.02 23.80
C THR A 591 -9.86 45.94 22.82
N THR A 592 -9.61 45.54 21.58
CA THR A 592 -10.62 45.41 20.52
C THR A 592 -11.14 43.98 20.53
N GLU A 593 -12.46 43.84 20.55
CA GLU A 593 -13.12 42.53 20.41
C GLU A 593 -12.70 41.84 19.10
N PRO A 594 -12.54 40.51 19.11
CA PRO A 594 -12.29 39.77 17.88
C PRO A 594 -13.51 39.74 16.96
N THR A 595 -13.32 39.15 15.79
CA THR A 595 -14.36 38.94 14.79
C THR A 595 -14.59 37.44 14.58
N ILE A 596 -15.86 37.03 14.44
CA ILE A 596 -16.25 35.67 14.04
C ILE A 596 -17.09 35.80 12.77
N THR A 597 -16.74 35.04 11.74
CA THR A 597 -17.53 34.90 10.52
C THR A 597 -18.09 33.49 10.46
N LEU A 598 -19.41 33.36 10.48
CA LEU A 598 -20.08 32.06 10.26
C LEU A 598 -20.03 31.68 8.78
N LYS A 599 -20.08 30.37 8.50
CA LYS A 599 -20.25 29.87 7.14
C LYS A 599 -21.60 30.32 6.58
N ALA A 600 -21.65 30.56 5.27
CA ALA A 600 -22.90 30.89 4.58
C ALA A 600 -23.92 29.75 4.67
N ASP A 601 -23.45 28.52 4.56
CA ASP A 601 -24.20 27.29 4.80
C ASP A 601 -23.35 26.36 5.67
N TYR A 602 -23.94 25.79 6.71
CA TYR A 602 -23.31 24.76 7.56
C TYR A 602 -24.27 23.58 7.76
N ARG A 603 -23.71 22.44 8.17
CA ARG A 603 -24.44 21.16 8.21
C ARG A 603 -25.66 21.21 9.14
N THR A 604 -26.65 20.40 8.83
CA THR A 604 -27.72 20.03 9.78
C THR A 604 -27.22 18.97 10.76
N LEU A 605 -27.81 18.95 11.95
CA LEU A 605 -27.58 17.92 12.94
C LEU A 605 -28.65 16.85 12.82
N LYS A 606 -28.25 15.59 13.03
CA LYS A 606 -29.21 14.48 13.06
C LYS A 606 -29.98 14.49 14.38
N LEU A 607 -31.21 13.99 14.35
CA LEU A 607 -31.94 13.67 15.57
C LEU A 607 -31.09 12.76 16.48
N ASP A 608 -31.02 13.12 17.76
CA ASP A 608 -30.23 12.46 18.82
C ASP A 608 -28.70 12.45 18.59
N GLU A 609 -28.18 13.36 17.77
CA GLU A 609 -26.73 13.50 17.58
C GLU A 609 -26.02 13.92 18.87
N ASP A 610 -24.87 13.28 19.15
CA ASP A 610 -24.04 13.58 20.31
C ASP A 610 -23.36 14.94 20.16
N THR A 611 -23.84 15.91 20.93
CA THR A 611 -23.33 17.28 20.93
C THR A 611 -21.86 17.42 21.30
N ALA A 612 -21.29 16.46 22.05
CA ALA A 612 -19.88 16.47 22.42
C ALA A 612 -18.96 16.09 21.24
N ALA A 613 -19.48 15.38 20.23
CA ALA A 613 -18.75 14.99 19.03
C ALA A 613 -18.80 16.07 17.93
N ILE A 614 -19.59 17.14 18.09
CA ILE A 614 -19.76 18.19 17.08
C ILE A 614 -18.54 19.12 17.08
N ASN A 615 -17.94 19.33 15.91
CA ASN A 615 -16.82 20.24 15.75
C ASN A 615 -17.30 21.66 15.47
N TRP A 616 -17.79 22.34 16.51
CA TRP A 616 -18.41 23.68 16.40
C TRP A 616 -17.57 24.70 15.64
N LYS A 617 -16.25 24.70 15.84
CA LYS A 617 -15.34 25.62 15.14
C LYS A 617 -15.17 25.32 13.65
N ASN A 618 -15.23 24.06 13.22
CA ASN A 618 -15.01 23.73 11.80
C ASN A 618 -16.33 23.54 11.03
N ASP A 619 -17.38 23.09 11.71
CA ASP A 619 -18.67 22.81 11.09
C ASP A 619 -19.42 24.12 10.79
N PHE A 620 -19.32 25.12 11.67
CA PHE A 620 -20.16 26.33 11.63
C PHE A 620 -19.39 27.64 11.37
N VAL A 621 -18.12 27.72 11.77
CA VAL A 621 -17.33 28.95 11.67
C VAL A 621 -16.45 28.92 10.41
N GLU A 622 -16.54 29.97 9.60
CA GLU A 622 -15.68 30.18 8.43
C GLU A 622 -14.30 30.66 8.91
N SER A 623 -14.28 31.74 9.67
CA SER A 623 -13.05 32.33 10.22
C SER A 623 -13.30 33.02 11.57
N ALA A 624 -12.25 33.12 12.39
CA ALA A 624 -12.25 33.94 13.59
C ALA A 624 -10.88 34.60 13.77
N PHE A 625 -10.85 35.93 13.83
CA PHE A 625 -9.62 36.72 13.86
C PHE A 625 -9.66 37.81 14.93
N ASP A 626 -8.52 38.08 15.55
CA ASP A 626 -8.35 39.29 16.37
C ASP A 626 -8.14 40.56 15.51
N LYS A 627 -7.92 41.71 16.16
CA LYS A 627 -7.70 42.99 15.46
C LYS A 627 -6.44 43.02 14.58
N ASP A 628 -5.45 42.20 14.92
CA ASP A 628 -4.15 42.16 14.26
C ASP A 628 -4.11 41.07 13.17
N GLY A 629 -5.23 40.34 12.99
CA GLY A 629 -5.40 39.30 12.00
C GLY A 629 -4.89 37.93 12.45
N LEU A 630 -4.66 37.71 13.75
CA LEU A 630 -4.27 36.41 14.28
C LEU A 630 -5.46 35.45 14.26
N ASP A 631 -5.23 34.22 13.81
CA ASP A 631 -6.25 33.17 13.83
C ASP A 631 -6.49 32.69 15.27
N ILE A 632 -7.72 32.87 15.73
CA ILE A 632 -8.19 32.48 17.06
C ILE A 632 -9.30 31.43 16.99
N LYS A 633 -9.53 30.81 15.84
CA LYS A 633 -10.60 29.82 15.61
C LYS A 633 -10.52 28.63 16.57
N ALA A 634 -9.32 28.30 17.05
CA ALA A 634 -9.12 27.27 18.07
C ALA A 634 -9.76 27.60 19.44
N THR A 635 -10.08 28.86 19.70
CA THR A 635 -10.65 29.33 20.98
C THR A 635 -12.19 29.31 21.02
N ILE A 636 -12.83 28.94 19.90
CA ILE A 636 -14.29 28.92 19.79
C ILE A 636 -14.89 27.91 20.77
N THR A 637 -15.86 28.38 21.54
CA THR A 637 -16.70 27.59 22.44
C THR A 637 -18.17 27.79 22.08
N ALA A 638 -18.97 26.73 22.23
CA ALA A 638 -20.40 26.77 21.97
C ALA A 638 -21.18 26.70 23.27
N ASP A 639 -22.18 27.57 23.42
CA ASP A 639 -23.18 27.46 24.49
C ASP A 639 -24.33 26.58 24.01
N LEU A 640 -24.43 25.39 24.60
CA LEU A 640 -25.41 24.37 24.21
C LEU A 640 -26.68 24.41 25.06
N SER A 641 -26.86 25.42 25.91
CA SER A 641 -27.98 25.48 26.86
C SER A 641 -29.36 25.54 26.19
N GLU A 642 -29.44 26.06 24.96
CA GLU A 642 -30.67 26.14 24.17
C GLU A 642 -30.81 25.02 23.13
N LEU A 643 -29.78 24.19 22.92
CA LEU A 643 -29.80 23.14 21.90
C LEU A 643 -30.46 21.86 22.43
N ASP A 644 -31.51 21.40 21.74
CA ASP A 644 -32.13 20.09 21.98
C ASP A 644 -32.04 19.23 20.71
N THR A 645 -31.07 18.30 20.69
CA THR A 645 -30.91 17.37 19.55
C THR A 645 -31.96 16.27 19.51
N SER A 646 -32.78 16.09 20.56
CA SER A 646 -33.86 15.08 20.59
C SER A 646 -35.17 15.55 19.96
N THR A 647 -35.26 16.84 19.65
CA THR A 647 -36.46 17.44 19.04
C THR A 647 -36.07 18.12 17.73
N LYS A 648 -36.75 17.78 16.63
CA LYS A 648 -36.56 18.48 15.34
C LYS A 648 -36.92 19.96 15.48
N GLY A 649 -36.06 20.82 14.98
CA GLY A 649 -36.25 22.26 15.10
C GLY A 649 -35.03 23.07 14.69
N THR A 650 -35.15 24.39 14.81
CA THR A 650 -34.04 25.33 14.64
C THR A 650 -33.72 25.94 15.99
N TYR A 651 -32.45 25.87 16.39
CA TYR A 651 -31.95 26.29 17.68
C TYR A 651 -30.89 27.38 17.49
N ASN A 652 -30.87 28.35 18.40
CA ASN A 652 -29.83 29.36 18.45
C ASN A 652 -28.69 28.85 19.32
N VAL A 653 -27.50 28.69 18.74
CA VAL A 653 -26.30 28.28 19.47
C VAL A 653 -25.33 29.46 19.49
N PRO A 654 -25.16 30.12 20.65
CA PRO A 654 -24.12 31.13 20.82
C PRO A 654 -22.72 30.53 20.67
N LEU A 655 -21.92 31.05 19.76
CA LEU A 655 -20.52 30.72 19.56
C LEU A 655 -19.66 31.88 20.03
N THR A 656 -18.78 31.63 21.01
CA THR A 656 -17.91 32.63 21.63
C THR A 656 -16.46 32.36 21.31
N ALA A 657 -15.75 33.38 20.81
CA ALA A 657 -14.28 33.37 20.67
C ALA A 657 -13.67 34.30 21.72
N VAL A 658 -12.49 33.94 22.20
CA VAL A 658 -11.69 34.77 23.10
C VAL A 658 -10.31 34.92 22.47
N ASP A 659 -9.88 36.14 22.20
CA ASP A 659 -8.54 36.39 21.67
C ASP A 659 -7.45 36.17 22.74
N TYR A 660 -6.18 36.22 22.32
CA TYR A 660 -5.05 35.99 23.22
C TYR A 660 -4.85 37.09 24.26
N ALA A 661 -5.42 38.28 24.07
CA ALA A 661 -5.43 39.37 25.05
C ALA A 661 -6.63 39.30 26.02
N GLY A 662 -7.54 38.34 25.83
CA GLY A 662 -8.70 38.11 26.67
C GLY A 662 -9.97 38.86 26.25
N ASN A 663 -10.00 39.52 25.08
CA ASN A 663 -11.21 40.12 24.55
C ASN A 663 -12.10 39.02 23.95
N SER A 664 -13.42 39.11 24.18
CA SER A 664 -14.37 38.08 23.75
C SER A 664 -15.45 38.64 22.84
N VAL A 665 -15.88 37.85 21.85
CA VAL A 665 -17.05 38.15 21.01
C VAL A 665 -17.95 36.92 20.92
N THR A 666 -19.26 37.14 20.85
CA THR A 666 -20.25 36.07 20.67
C THR A 666 -21.09 36.34 19.43
N VAL A 667 -21.28 35.32 18.60
CA VAL A 667 -22.22 35.31 17.46
C VAL A 667 -23.21 34.17 17.62
N ILE A 668 -24.38 34.26 16.98
CA ILE A 668 -25.42 33.23 17.08
C ILE A 668 -25.44 32.42 15.78
N ALA A 669 -25.24 31.11 15.87
CA ALA A 669 -25.48 30.17 14.78
C ALA A 669 -26.90 29.58 14.90
N GLU A 670 -27.69 29.67 13.83
CA GLU A 670 -29.01 29.01 13.73
C GLU A 670 -28.83 27.56 13.26
N VAL A 671 -28.86 26.61 14.19
CA VAL A 671 -28.59 25.19 13.94
C VAL A 671 -29.90 24.43 13.72
N VAL A 672 -29.98 23.65 12.64
CA VAL A 672 -31.17 22.83 12.32
C VAL A 672 -30.93 21.38 12.72
N VAL A 673 -31.89 20.80 13.45
CA VAL A 673 -31.94 19.37 13.82
C VAL A 673 -33.03 18.67 13.02
N GLU A 674 -32.70 17.60 12.28
CA GLU A 674 -33.63 16.86 11.42
C GLU A 674 -33.57 15.33 11.47
#